data_AF-A0A239NXD6-F1
#
_entry.id   AF-A0A239NXD6-F1
#
_cell.length_a   1.000
_cell.length_b   1.000
_cell.length_c   1.000
_cell.angle_alpha   90.00
_cell.angle_beta   90.00
_cell.angle_gamma   90.00
#
_symmetry.space_group_name_H-M   'P 1'
#
loop_
_entity.id
_entity.type
_entity.pdbx_description
1 polymer ?
#
loop_
_entity_poly.entity_id
_entity_poly.type
_entity_poly.pdbx_seq_one_letter_code
_entity_poly.pdbx_strand_id
1 'polypeptide(L)'
;MPGTPDDLQARSLRERVLRAWAESPARFREDANAEEDHALGGYRDRAVIELAQNAADAALRAGVPGRLRLSLRTSPSGCVLTAANTGAPLDAEGVEALSTLRASSKRGETAAAGRFGVGFAAVVAVSDAPSIASARPVPAGVGWSRERARALVEEVPALAEEVARRGGHVPLLRLPFALDESPDVPEGFDTLVRLPLLEDAVESVRRQLGQVGAALMLALPALARVEIDVDGDVREVTAEWRPGGEVVINGGVWRTAEAHGEIPGELLADRPVEERARPFWQVRWALPEDGLPEGMPPVVHAPTPSDERLDLPALLIASFPLAPDRRHVAPGALTEYLAERAAETYVRLLTGLPVSPGVLDLVPGPVGAGELDARIRRAVRERLPEAPVLPHGTRGRDAVAIDAPAPFVGLLEADAVVGGLLPAEWPARSPALAALGVRRVELADVVDELAAVDREPAWWHRVYEALGGAPRDALGALPVPLAGAEARLVRGPRGLLIADGVDPAGLDALGLRFVHPEAVHPLLVRLGAVEAGPRAVLGDPAVRAAVEESFEADDPDAVAEAVLGLVGAAHVDPGDEPWLAELALPGDDGDLYPAGELLLPDSPLRTLMADDAPFGVVDGELLEKWGAETLTAVGVLDGFALARSEDVNLAGLADEAETLHLDDEDLWADDALRRIGPQELPPLVPEFTAVRDLELVDDWAAALKVLAGPPWRAAIVDPAHVTLHNGRRVAVPSYTAWWLGRHPVLDGRRPGEFRLRGDDSLAGLYDVAPDGLDERLLLALGVRTSLEELLDEPGGAQELLDRLGDPGRSVTRDRLAGLWTALADTPEVDIEPPDHLRAVVDGEVELVDAGDALVLDGPDLLPLLQGQPLIIAAQGRDARLAELLDLPLAGDEIPGEVESHGEKRPVPDAVRAVLPDAPAGCLAHERLTVDGQDVPWWTRDGEIHASDVYGLARALAWSTGNWADRLLIEAVLRDPASVPTLLAEADLEP
;
A
#
# COMPACT_ATOMS: atom_id res chain seq x y z
N MET A 1 -8.81 -94.33 37.65
CA MET A 1 -8.89 -94.76 36.23
C MET A 1 -7.46 -94.90 35.70
N PRO A 2 -7.09 -96.03 35.08
CA PRO A 2 -5.80 -96.16 34.40
C PRO A 2 -5.81 -95.25 33.16
N GLY A 3 -4.78 -94.41 33.01
CA GLY A 3 -4.77 -93.31 32.04
C GLY A 3 -4.42 -93.72 30.60
N THR A 4 -5.09 -93.05 29.67
CA THR A 4 -4.90 -92.97 28.20
C THR A 4 -3.41 -92.91 27.81
N PRO A 5 -2.96 -93.56 26.72
CA PRO A 5 -1.60 -93.44 26.20
C PRO A 5 -1.27 -91.98 25.86
N ASP A 6 -0.05 -91.57 26.20
CA ASP A 6 0.41 -90.18 26.17
C ASP A 6 1.49 -90.01 25.10
N ASP A 7 1.12 -90.19 23.83
CA ASP A 7 2.04 -90.15 22.66
C ASP A 7 2.72 -88.78 22.50
N LEU A 8 2.09 -87.72 23.03
CA LEU A 8 2.62 -86.35 23.07
C LEU A 8 3.44 -86.06 24.35
N GLN A 9 3.64 -87.06 25.21
CA GLN A 9 4.45 -87.00 26.44
C GLN A 9 4.04 -85.90 27.44
N ALA A 10 2.77 -85.47 27.41
CA ALA A 10 2.24 -84.39 28.25
C ALA A 10 2.30 -84.73 29.76
N ARG A 11 2.00 -85.98 30.15
CA ARG A 11 2.10 -86.47 31.53
C ARG A 11 3.54 -86.41 32.02
N SER A 12 4.49 -86.92 31.22
CA SER A 12 5.91 -86.92 31.59
C SER A 12 6.42 -85.49 31.78
N LEU A 13 6.05 -84.57 30.89
CA LEU A 13 6.44 -83.17 31.00
C LEU A 13 5.85 -82.50 32.25
N ARG A 14 4.55 -82.72 32.49
CA ARG A 14 3.84 -82.19 33.67
C ARG A 14 4.45 -82.66 35.00
N GLU A 15 4.78 -83.95 35.11
CA GLU A 15 5.43 -84.51 36.31
C GLU A 15 6.82 -83.93 36.54
N ARG A 16 7.62 -83.71 35.48
CA ARG A 16 8.94 -83.07 35.59
C ARG A 16 8.82 -81.65 36.15
N VAL A 17 7.85 -80.87 35.66
CA VAL A 17 7.60 -79.49 36.10
C VAL A 17 7.15 -79.44 37.56
N LEU A 18 6.15 -80.23 37.94
CA LEU A 18 5.66 -80.25 39.33
C LEU A 18 6.74 -80.65 40.32
N ARG A 19 7.59 -81.63 39.98
CA ARG A 19 8.75 -82.00 40.80
C ARG A 19 9.72 -80.84 40.96
N ALA A 20 10.04 -80.14 39.87
CA ALA A 20 10.96 -79.00 39.90
C ALA A 20 10.42 -77.84 40.77
N TRP A 21 9.11 -77.59 40.72
CA TRP A 21 8.47 -76.57 41.56
C TRP A 21 8.40 -76.98 43.03
N ALA A 22 8.13 -78.26 43.33
CA ALA A 22 8.14 -78.78 44.69
C ALA A 22 9.53 -78.70 45.35
N GLU A 23 10.59 -78.96 44.57
CA GLU A 23 11.98 -78.84 45.02
C GLU A 23 12.43 -77.38 45.16
N SER A 24 11.88 -76.47 44.36
CA SER A 24 12.22 -75.05 44.39
C SER A 24 10.98 -74.17 44.11
N PRO A 25 10.30 -73.68 45.16
CA PRO A 25 9.19 -72.74 45.01
C PRO A 25 9.57 -71.44 44.27
N ALA A 26 10.85 -71.08 44.25
CA ALA A 26 11.37 -69.97 43.45
C ALA A 26 11.19 -70.20 41.94
N ARG A 27 11.34 -71.45 41.44
CA ARG A 27 11.11 -71.79 40.03
C ARG A 27 9.64 -71.70 39.64
N PHE A 28 8.74 -72.10 40.54
CA PHE A 28 7.30 -71.90 40.35
C PHE A 28 6.98 -70.41 40.19
N ARG A 29 7.54 -69.57 41.07
CA ARG A 29 7.37 -68.11 40.98
C ARG A 29 7.98 -67.52 39.70
N GLU A 30 9.15 -67.99 39.26
CA GLU A 30 9.76 -67.58 37.99
C GLU A 30 8.90 -67.95 36.79
N ASP A 31 8.36 -69.17 36.75
CA ASP A 31 7.47 -69.61 35.67
C ASP A 31 6.13 -68.88 35.67
N ALA A 32 5.56 -68.65 36.87
CA ALA A 32 4.34 -67.87 37.05
C ALA A 32 4.53 -66.41 36.61
N ASN A 33 5.64 -65.77 37.03
CA ASN A 33 5.98 -64.41 36.60
C ASN A 33 6.22 -64.35 35.10
N ALA A 34 6.98 -65.29 34.52
CA ALA A 34 7.28 -65.27 33.10
C ALA A 34 6.02 -65.43 32.24
N GLU A 35 5.08 -66.28 32.63
CA GLU A 35 3.81 -66.44 31.91
C GLU A 35 2.88 -65.25 32.13
N GLU A 36 2.80 -64.71 33.34
CA GLU A 36 2.01 -63.52 33.68
C GLU A 36 2.54 -62.27 32.95
N ASP A 37 3.87 -62.08 32.88
CA ASP A 37 4.51 -61.01 32.09
C ASP A 37 4.19 -61.14 30.59
N HIS A 38 4.05 -62.37 30.07
CA HIS A 38 3.62 -62.60 28.69
C HIS A 38 2.12 -62.34 28.52
N ALA A 39 1.27 -62.80 29.44
CA ALA A 39 -0.19 -62.67 29.35
C ALA A 39 -0.68 -61.22 29.60
N LEU A 40 -0.08 -60.51 30.56
CA LEU A 40 -0.42 -59.13 30.92
C LEU A 40 0.41 -58.09 30.17
N GLY A 41 1.59 -58.46 29.66
CA GLY A 41 2.49 -57.57 28.94
C GLY A 41 2.26 -57.53 27.42
N GLY A 42 3.35 -57.47 26.65
CA GLY A 42 3.33 -57.12 25.23
C GLY A 42 2.52 -58.05 24.29
N TYR A 43 2.09 -59.24 24.75
CA TYR A 43 1.41 -60.24 23.92
C TYR A 43 -0.12 -60.29 24.09
N ARG A 44 -0.71 -59.49 24.98
CA ARG A 44 -2.17 -59.51 25.28
C ARG A 44 -3.08 -59.39 24.05
N ASP A 45 -2.66 -58.66 23.03
CA ASP A 45 -3.42 -58.41 21.80
C ASP A 45 -2.81 -59.08 20.55
N ARG A 46 -2.08 -60.20 20.71
CA ARG A 46 -1.32 -60.84 19.60
C ARG A 46 -1.67 -62.30 19.31
N ALA A 47 -2.71 -62.85 19.93
CA ALA A 47 -3.08 -64.25 19.75
C ALA A 47 -3.28 -64.63 18.26
N VAL A 48 -3.99 -63.82 17.48
CA VAL A 48 -4.31 -64.13 16.07
C VAL A 48 -3.05 -64.13 15.18
N ILE A 49 -2.17 -63.13 15.33
CA ILE A 49 -0.96 -63.01 14.53
C ILE A 49 0.05 -64.13 14.84
N GLU A 50 0.18 -64.52 16.12
CA GLU A 50 1.05 -65.63 16.53
C GLU A 50 0.51 -66.98 16.03
N LEU A 51 -0.82 -67.16 16.00
CA LEU A 51 -1.44 -68.33 15.36
C LEU A 51 -1.15 -68.36 13.85
N ALA A 52 -1.17 -67.21 13.18
CA ALA A 52 -0.83 -67.12 11.76
C ALA A 52 0.66 -67.40 11.48
N GLN A 53 1.56 -66.95 12.35
CA GLN A 53 2.98 -67.30 12.27
C GLN A 53 3.21 -68.80 12.44
N ASN A 54 2.57 -69.42 13.44
CA ASN A 54 2.66 -70.87 13.63
C ASN A 54 2.14 -71.64 12.40
N ALA A 55 1.07 -71.16 11.77
CA ALA A 55 0.55 -71.72 10.53
C ALA A 55 1.53 -71.57 9.35
N ALA A 56 2.14 -70.40 9.20
CA ALA A 56 3.15 -70.13 8.17
C ALA A 56 4.39 -71.02 8.36
N ASP A 57 4.89 -71.13 9.59
CA ASP A 57 6.03 -71.99 9.92
C ASP A 57 5.72 -73.48 9.70
N ALA A 58 4.51 -73.93 10.01
CA ALA A 58 4.07 -75.29 9.75
C ALA A 58 4.01 -75.59 8.24
N ALA A 59 3.54 -74.62 7.44
CA ALA A 59 3.51 -74.72 5.99
C ALA A 59 4.92 -74.74 5.38
N LEU A 60 5.82 -73.87 5.86
CA LEU A 60 7.24 -73.85 5.47
C LEU A 60 7.93 -75.18 5.77
N ARG A 61 7.75 -75.74 6.98
CA ARG A 61 8.33 -77.04 7.35
C ARG A 61 7.80 -78.19 6.48
N ALA A 62 6.55 -78.12 6.05
CA ALA A 62 5.94 -79.11 5.16
C ALA A 62 6.20 -78.87 3.67
N GLY A 63 6.76 -77.71 3.28
CA GLY A 63 7.00 -77.35 1.88
C GLY A 63 5.73 -77.17 1.06
N VAL A 64 4.62 -76.75 1.68
CA VAL A 64 3.31 -76.57 1.02
C VAL A 64 2.82 -75.13 1.13
N PRO A 65 1.96 -74.64 0.20
CA PRO A 65 1.31 -73.34 0.36
C PRO A 65 0.42 -73.34 1.62
N GLY A 66 0.68 -72.41 2.54
CA GLY A 66 -0.03 -72.33 3.81
C GLY A 66 -1.47 -71.85 3.64
N ARG A 67 -2.40 -72.58 4.27
CA ARG A 67 -3.80 -72.19 4.44
C ARG A 67 -4.11 -72.09 5.92
N LEU A 68 -4.79 -71.03 6.32
CA LEU A 68 -5.24 -70.80 7.69
C LEU A 68 -6.72 -70.44 7.68
N ARG A 69 -7.51 -71.06 8.56
CA ARG A 69 -8.90 -70.69 8.84
C ARG A 69 -9.01 -70.27 10.31
N LEU A 70 -9.45 -69.05 10.54
CA LEU A 70 -9.72 -68.47 11.84
C LEU A 70 -11.23 -68.35 12.02
N SER A 71 -11.82 -69.08 12.97
CA SER A 71 -13.27 -69.03 13.20
C SER A 71 -13.61 -68.61 14.62
N LEU A 72 -14.42 -67.57 14.78
CA LEU A 72 -15.00 -67.15 16.05
C LEU A 72 -16.48 -67.55 16.09
N ARG A 73 -16.88 -68.25 17.16
CA ARG A 73 -18.28 -68.65 17.39
C ARG A 73 -18.74 -68.19 18.76
N THR A 74 -19.80 -67.39 18.78
CA THR A 74 -20.49 -66.92 19.98
C THR A 74 -21.76 -67.74 20.22
N SER A 75 -21.85 -68.36 21.39
CA SER A 75 -23.05 -69.06 21.87
C SER A 75 -23.42 -68.60 23.28
N PRO A 76 -24.62 -68.95 23.81
CA PRO A 76 -24.98 -68.65 25.19
C PRO A 76 -24.03 -69.25 26.24
N SER A 77 -23.25 -70.28 25.84
CA SER A 77 -22.25 -70.95 26.67
C SER A 77 -20.84 -70.33 26.60
N GLY A 78 -20.66 -69.24 25.85
CA GLY A 78 -19.39 -68.52 25.70
C GLY A 78 -18.94 -68.33 24.25
N CYS A 79 -17.76 -67.74 24.07
CA CYS A 79 -17.15 -67.55 22.76
C CYS A 79 -15.96 -68.50 22.56
N VAL A 80 -15.82 -69.10 21.37
CA VAL A 80 -14.70 -69.98 21.04
C VAL A 80 -14.03 -69.50 19.75
N LEU A 81 -12.71 -69.25 19.82
CA LEU A 81 -11.85 -69.03 18.66
C LEU A 81 -11.20 -70.36 18.26
N THR A 82 -11.24 -70.70 16.98
CA THR A 82 -10.47 -71.80 16.39
C THR A 82 -9.52 -71.30 15.30
N ALA A 83 -8.34 -71.91 15.23
CA ALA A 83 -7.33 -71.68 14.20
C ALA A 83 -6.97 -73.03 13.57
N ALA A 84 -7.46 -73.29 12.35
CA ALA A 84 -7.14 -74.49 11.59
C ALA A 84 -6.10 -74.18 10.51
N ASN A 85 -4.98 -74.91 10.45
CA ASN A 85 -3.94 -74.67 9.44
C ASN A 85 -3.47 -75.94 8.74
N THR A 86 -2.96 -75.78 7.52
CA THR A 86 -2.23 -76.83 6.79
C THR A 86 -0.76 -76.80 7.17
N GLY A 87 -0.08 -77.95 7.12
CA GLY A 87 1.37 -78.04 7.33
C GLY A 87 1.78 -79.19 8.23
N ALA A 88 2.99 -79.11 8.79
CA ALA A 88 3.52 -80.16 9.65
C ALA A 88 2.67 -80.35 10.93
N PRO A 89 2.26 -81.59 11.30
CA PRO A 89 1.43 -81.86 12.47
C PRO A 89 2.17 -81.63 13.80
N LEU A 90 1.43 -81.55 14.91
CA LEU A 90 1.99 -81.43 16.25
C LEU A 90 2.68 -82.73 16.70
N ASP A 91 3.92 -82.63 17.16
CA ASP A 91 4.73 -83.72 17.69
C ASP A 91 5.10 -83.49 19.18
N ALA A 92 5.74 -84.47 19.81
CA ALA A 92 6.15 -84.39 21.21
C ALA A 92 7.17 -83.26 21.47
N GLU A 93 8.09 -83.01 20.53
CA GLU A 93 9.02 -81.88 20.61
C GLU A 93 8.29 -80.54 20.55
N GLY A 94 7.24 -80.44 19.73
CA GLY A 94 6.34 -79.30 19.66
C GLY A 94 5.59 -79.07 20.96
N VAL A 95 5.04 -80.12 21.58
CA VAL A 95 4.35 -80.00 22.89
C VAL A 95 5.33 -79.55 23.99
N GLU A 96 6.55 -80.07 23.98
CA GLU A 96 7.60 -79.61 24.89
C GLU A 96 7.98 -78.15 24.66
N ALA A 97 8.14 -77.72 23.40
CA ALA A 97 8.42 -76.33 23.05
C ALA A 97 7.27 -75.38 23.42
N LEU A 98 6.01 -75.78 23.26
CA LEU A 98 4.84 -74.97 23.65
C LEU A 98 4.66 -74.88 25.16
N SER A 99 5.12 -75.90 25.90
CA SER A 99 5.02 -75.95 27.37
C SER A 99 6.28 -75.41 28.06
N THR A 100 7.28 -74.96 27.29
CA THR A 100 8.53 -74.41 27.82
C THR A 100 8.77 -72.95 27.41
N LEU A 101 8.45 -71.98 28.30
CA LEU A 101 8.81 -70.58 28.06
C LEU A 101 10.35 -70.45 28.10
N ARG A 102 10.95 -70.09 26.95
CA ARG A 102 12.36 -69.74 26.70
C ARG A 102 13.38 -70.86 26.42
N ALA A 103 12.99 -72.13 26.30
CA ALA A 103 13.90 -73.18 25.84
C ALA A 103 13.59 -73.58 24.39
N SER A 104 14.25 -72.95 23.41
CA SER A 104 14.12 -73.40 22.01
C SER A 104 14.96 -74.65 21.78
N SER A 105 14.33 -75.76 21.40
CA SER A 105 14.98 -77.06 21.20
C SER A 105 15.53 -77.29 19.78
N LYS A 106 15.76 -76.26 18.95
CA LYS A 106 16.24 -76.46 17.57
C LYS A 106 17.48 -75.62 17.24
N ARG A 107 18.62 -76.31 17.13
CA ARG A 107 19.87 -75.79 16.55
C ARG A 107 19.89 -76.17 15.06
N GLY A 108 19.88 -75.19 14.15
CA GLY A 108 20.37 -75.38 12.78
C GLY A 108 19.38 -75.39 11.59
N GLU A 109 18.25 -74.68 11.61
CA GLU A 109 17.43 -74.48 10.39
C GLU A 109 17.38 -73.01 9.96
N THR A 110 17.78 -72.75 8.71
CA THR A 110 18.07 -71.43 8.10
C THR A 110 16.85 -70.71 7.50
N ALA A 111 15.63 -71.24 7.64
CA ALA A 111 14.45 -70.72 6.91
C ALA A 111 13.17 -70.51 7.75
N ALA A 112 13.21 -70.68 9.08
CA ALA A 112 12.04 -70.46 9.95
C ALA A 112 12.15 -69.14 10.72
N ALA A 113 11.43 -68.12 10.27
CA ALA A 113 11.35 -66.80 10.89
C ALA A 113 10.39 -66.81 12.10
N GLY A 114 10.74 -67.55 13.15
CA GLY A 114 9.94 -67.62 14.38
C GLY A 114 10.75 -68.06 15.60
N ARG A 115 10.47 -67.44 16.76
CA ARG A 115 10.89 -67.96 18.08
C ARG A 115 9.89 -69.08 18.42
N PHE A 116 10.22 -70.34 18.09
CA PHE A 116 9.37 -71.49 18.46
C PHE A 116 9.14 -71.53 19.98
N GLY A 117 7.86 -71.59 20.38
CA GLY A 117 7.41 -71.74 21.78
C GLY A 117 7.07 -70.44 22.52
N VAL A 118 7.60 -69.27 22.11
CA VAL A 118 7.34 -68.00 22.82
C VAL A 118 6.05 -67.33 22.31
N GLY A 119 5.70 -67.54 21.04
CA GLY A 119 4.50 -66.96 20.42
C GLY A 119 3.18 -67.56 20.89
N PHE A 120 3.16 -68.87 21.18
CA PHE A 120 1.97 -69.55 21.68
C PHE A 120 1.57 -69.08 23.08
N ALA A 121 2.48 -68.52 23.87
CA ALA A 121 2.16 -67.90 25.15
C ALA A 121 1.12 -66.77 25.05
N ALA A 122 0.97 -66.15 23.87
CA ALA A 122 -0.07 -65.15 23.62
C ALA A 122 -1.50 -65.71 23.81
N VAL A 123 -1.72 -67.02 23.67
CA VAL A 123 -3.06 -67.60 23.87
C VAL A 123 -3.51 -67.58 25.33
N VAL A 124 -2.57 -67.51 26.28
CA VAL A 124 -2.86 -67.45 27.73
C VAL A 124 -3.55 -66.14 28.10
N ALA A 125 -3.33 -65.07 27.32
CA ALA A 125 -4.00 -63.79 27.51
C ALA A 125 -5.49 -63.84 27.15
N VAL A 126 -5.93 -64.82 26.36
CA VAL A 126 -7.30 -64.89 25.82
C VAL A 126 -8.06 -66.14 26.24
N SER A 127 -7.41 -67.16 26.81
CA SER A 127 -8.04 -68.45 27.14
C SER A 127 -7.39 -69.12 28.34
N ASP A 128 -8.22 -69.60 29.28
CA ASP A 128 -7.80 -70.40 30.44
C ASP A 128 -7.76 -71.90 30.17
N ALA A 129 -8.27 -72.33 29.02
CA ALA A 129 -8.33 -73.73 28.62
C ALA A 129 -7.97 -73.98 27.13
N PRO A 130 -6.80 -73.52 26.64
CA PRO A 130 -6.42 -73.69 25.25
C PRO A 130 -6.15 -75.17 24.93
N SER A 131 -6.48 -75.60 23.71
CA SER A 131 -6.14 -76.93 23.22
C SER A 131 -5.72 -76.97 21.76
N ILE A 132 -4.97 -78.00 21.39
CA ILE A 132 -4.50 -78.26 20.03
C ILE A 132 -4.82 -79.71 19.68
N ALA A 133 -5.35 -79.94 18.48
CA ALA A 133 -5.54 -81.25 17.87
C ALA A 133 -4.81 -81.31 16.52
N SER A 134 -4.25 -82.46 16.18
CA SER A 134 -3.72 -82.73 14.85
C SER A 134 -4.42 -83.93 14.22
N ALA A 135 -4.75 -83.83 12.93
CA ALA A 135 -5.63 -84.79 12.25
C ALA A 135 -4.96 -86.14 11.94
N ARG A 136 -3.62 -86.19 11.84
CA ARG A 136 -2.86 -87.33 11.28
C ARG A 136 -1.42 -87.43 11.82
N PRO A 137 -0.82 -88.65 11.91
CA PRO A 137 -1.36 -89.96 11.54
C PRO A 137 -2.22 -90.62 12.64
N VAL A 138 -2.05 -90.24 13.90
CA VAL A 138 -2.91 -90.62 15.02
C VAL A 138 -3.52 -89.32 15.54
N PRO A 139 -4.85 -89.18 15.58
CA PRO A 139 -5.49 -88.03 16.20
C PRO A 139 -4.99 -87.89 17.64
N ALA A 140 -4.22 -86.84 17.87
CA ALA A 140 -3.61 -86.57 19.16
C ALA A 140 -3.93 -85.14 19.55
N GLY A 141 -4.43 -85.01 20.78
CA GLY A 141 -4.86 -83.74 21.35
C GLY A 141 -4.11 -83.45 22.64
N VAL A 142 -3.64 -82.23 22.78
CA VAL A 142 -3.09 -81.70 24.03
C VAL A 142 -3.87 -80.44 24.42
N GLY A 143 -4.15 -80.29 25.70
CA GLY A 143 -4.78 -79.10 26.25
C GLY A 143 -4.15 -78.66 27.55
N TRP A 144 -4.38 -77.41 27.88
CA TRP A 144 -4.02 -76.81 29.16
C TRP A 144 -5.31 -76.35 29.84
N SER A 145 -5.32 -76.28 31.16
CA SER A 145 -6.48 -75.82 31.93
C SER A 145 -6.01 -75.19 33.23
N ARG A 146 -6.39 -73.92 33.46
CA ARG A 146 -6.00 -73.19 34.66
C ARG A 146 -6.59 -73.82 35.92
N GLU A 147 -7.83 -74.30 35.84
CA GLU A 147 -8.49 -75.04 36.91
C GLU A 147 -7.72 -76.32 37.27
N ARG A 148 -7.38 -77.15 36.27
CA ARG A 148 -6.63 -78.40 36.49
C ARG A 148 -5.20 -78.13 36.97
N ALA A 149 -4.57 -77.08 36.45
CA ALA A 149 -3.24 -76.65 36.91
C ALA A 149 -3.28 -76.22 38.38
N ARG A 150 -4.30 -75.44 38.78
CA ARG A 150 -4.47 -74.98 40.16
C ARG A 150 -4.69 -76.13 41.13
N ALA A 151 -5.56 -77.09 40.77
CA ALA A 151 -5.76 -78.29 41.58
C ALA A 151 -4.45 -79.06 41.82
N LEU A 152 -3.63 -79.25 40.78
CA LEU A 152 -2.34 -79.93 40.91
C LEU A 152 -1.31 -79.16 41.74
N VAL A 153 -1.34 -77.83 41.69
CA VAL A 153 -0.41 -76.97 42.45
C VAL A 153 -0.83 -76.86 43.91
N GLU A 154 -2.14 -76.82 44.22
CA GLU A 154 -2.66 -76.82 45.60
C GLU A 154 -2.35 -78.14 46.34
N GLU A 155 -2.16 -79.24 45.61
CA GLU A 155 -1.68 -80.52 46.15
C GLU A 155 -0.19 -80.51 46.54
N VAL A 156 0.58 -79.48 46.19
CA VAL A 156 2.01 -79.34 46.53
C VAL A 156 2.16 -78.40 47.74
N PRO A 157 2.37 -78.92 48.98
CA PRO A 157 2.35 -78.09 50.18
C PRO A 157 3.40 -76.97 50.18
N ALA A 158 4.55 -77.22 49.54
CA ALA A 158 5.65 -76.26 49.43
C ALA A 158 5.29 -74.99 48.63
N LEU A 159 4.21 -75.01 47.84
CA LEU A 159 3.77 -73.89 47.01
C LEU A 159 2.60 -73.11 47.64
N ALA A 160 1.95 -73.65 48.66
CA ALA A 160 0.68 -73.12 49.21
C ALA A 160 0.75 -71.64 49.63
N GLU A 161 1.84 -71.22 50.29
CA GLU A 161 2.05 -69.82 50.70
C GLU A 161 2.20 -68.89 49.49
N GLU A 162 2.91 -69.34 48.45
CA GLU A 162 3.16 -68.53 47.26
C GLU A 162 1.90 -68.41 46.38
N VAL A 163 1.13 -69.49 46.24
CA VAL A 163 -0.17 -69.48 45.55
C VAL A 163 -1.13 -68.52 46.24
N ALA A 164 -1.20 -68.54 47.58
CA ALA A 164 -2.04 -67.63 48.35
C ALA A 164 -1.60 -66.16 48.18
N ARG A 165 -0.29 -65.87 48.21
CA ARG A 165 0.24 -64.52 47.94
C ARG A 165 -0.15 -64.00 46.55
N ARG A 166 -0.19 -64.89 45.56
CA ARG A 166 -0.55 -64.56 44.17
C ARG A 166 -2.04 -64.61 43.90
N GLY A 167 -2.90 -64.61 44.92
CA GLY A 167 -4.36 -64.64 44.74
C GLY A 167 -4.89 -65.90 44.04
N GLY A 168 -4.11 -66.99 44.00
CA GLY A 168 -4.48 -68.24 43.33
C GLY A 168 -4.08 -68.37 41.86
N HIS A 169 -3.30 -67.42 41.32
CA HIS A 169 -2.78 -67.50 39.95
C HIS A 169 -1.66 -68.56 39.81
N VAL A 170 -1.75 -69.39 38.76
CA VAL A 170 -0.80 -70.48 38.44
C VAL A 170 -0.42 -70.45 36.95
N PRO A 171 0.82 -70.84 36.58
CA PRO A 171 1.24 -70.92 35.19
C PRO A 171 0.55 -72.08 34.46
N LEU A 172 -0.21 -71.73 33.41
CA LEU A 172 -1.06 -72.57 32.59
C LEU A 172 -0.26 -73.47 31.65
N LEU A 173 0.63 -72.92 30.83
CA LEU A 173 1.28 -73.65 29.73
C LEU A 173 2.31 -74.67 30.19
N ARG A 174 2.77 -74.58 31.43
CA ARG A 174 3.76 -75.50 32.00
C ARG A 174 3.20 -76.89 32.30
N LEU A 175 1.87 -77.03 32.40
CA LEU A 175 1.21 -78.29 32.75
C LEU A 175 0.27 -78.76 31.62
N PRO A 176 0.80 -79.40 30.56
CA PRO A 176 -0.04 -79.96 29.50
C PRO A 176 -0.80 -81.21 29.95
N PHE A 177 -1.95 -81.45 29.32
CA PHE A 177 -2.79 -82.62 29.52
C PHE A 177 -3.13 -83.25 28.17
N ALA A 178 -2.94 -84.56 28.05
CA ALA A 178 -3.54 -85.30 26.94
C ALA A 178 -5.08 -85.14 26.99
N LEU A 179 -5.69 -84.92 25.83
CA LEU A 179 -7.14 -84.84 25.71
C LEU A 179 -7.73 -86.24 25.56
N ASP A 180 -8.74 -86.55 26.39
CA ASP A 180 -9.47 -87.82 26.28
C ASP A 180 -10.37 -87.84 25.02
N GLU A 181 -10.89 -86.67 24.62
CA GLU A 181 -11.61 -86.45 23.36
C GLU A 181 -10.94 -85.28 22.62
N SER A 182 -10.35 -85.56 21.46
CA SER A 182 -9.68 -84.55 20.64
C SER A 182 -10.70 -83.79 19.77
N PRO A 183 -10.65 -82.45 19.70
CA PRO A 183 -11.45 -81.67 18.77
C PRO A 183 -11.29 -82.14 17.31
N ASP A 184 -12.38 -82.22 16.57
CA ASP A 184 -12.37 -82.57 15.15
C ASP A 184 -11.67 -81.48 14.32
N VAL A 185 -10.58 -81.83 13.64
CA VAL A 185 -9.89 -80.93 12.70
C VAL A 185 -10.73 -80.82 11.42
N PRO A 186 -11.08 -79.59 10.96
CA PRO A 186 -11.87 -79.42 9.74
C PRO A 186 -11.22 -80.05 8.50
N GLU A 187 -12.04 -80.55 7.58
CA GLU A 187 -11.57 -81.15 6.32
C GLU A 187 -10.67 -80.16 5.55
N GLY A 188 -9.52 -80.66 5.07
CA GLY A 188 -8.54 -79.85 4.34
C GLY A 188 -7.49 -79.15 5.21
N PHE A 189 -7.52 -79.32 6.54
CA PHE A 189 -6.53 -78.81 7.48
C PHE A 189 -5.85 -79.94 8.26
N ASP A 190 -4.65 -79.69 8.78
CA ASP A 190 -3.82 -80.70 9.47
C ASP A 190 -3.76 -80.48 10.98
N THR A 191 -3.87 -79.23 11.44
CA THR A 191 -3.83 -78.84 12.87
C THR A 191 -4.97 -77.89 13.20
N LEU A 192 -5.58 -78.03 14.39
CA LEU A 192 -6.61 -77.15 14.94
C LEU A 192 -6.19 -76.68 16.34
N VAL A 193 -6.05 -75.38 16.53
CA VAL A 193 -5.98 -74.75 17.85
C VAL A 193 -7.40 -74.30 18.24
N ARG A 194 -7.85 -74.65 19.45
CA ARG A 194 -9.16 -74.28 20.00
C ARG A 194 -8.99 -73.50 21.30
N LEU A 195 -9.56 -72.31 21.35
CA LEU A 195 -9.42 -71.34 22.43
C LEU A 195 -10.81 -70.90 22.93
N PRO A 196 -11.34 -71.50 24.01
CA PRO A 196 -12.47 -70.93 24.74
C PRO A 196 -12.07 -69.57 25.31
N LEU A 197 -12.69 -68.50 24.84
CA LEU A 197 -12.27 -67.15 25.16
C LEU A 197 -12.75 -66.72 26.55
N LEU A 198 -11.90 -65.97 27.25
CA LEU A 198 -12.28 -65.17 28.40
C LEU A 198 -13.25 -64.06 27.97
N GLU A 199 -14.22 -63.73 28.83
CA GLU A 199 -15.27 -62.74 28.51
C GLU A 199 -14.68 -61.37 28.13
N ASP A 200 -13.63 -60.93 28.81
CA ASP A 200 -12.94 -59.66 28.55
C ASP A 200 -11.97 -59.71 27.35
N ALA A 201 -11.68 -60.89 26.80
CA ALA A 201 -10.81 -61.08 25.65
C ALA A 201 -11.56 -61.10 24.30
N VAL A 202 -12.88 -61.32 24.32
CA VAL A 202 -13.70 -61.50 23.10
C VAL A 202 -13.57 -60.32 22.15
N GLU A 203 -13.72 -59.09 22.66
CA GLU A 203 -13.63 -57.88 21.83
C GLU A 203 -12.22 -57.64 21.27
N SER A 204 -11.17 -57.96 22.04
CA SER A 204 -9.78 -57.89 21.54
C SER A 204 -9.56 -58.89 20.40
N VAL A 205 -10.05 -60.12 20.52
CA VAL A 205 -9.94 -61.14 19.47
C VAL A 205 -10.75 -60.75 18.23
N ARG A 206 -11.98 -60.24 18.39
CA ARG A 206 -12.78 -59.71 17.25
C ARG A 206 -12.01 -58.62 16.50
N ARG A 207 -11.38 -57.69 17.22
CA ARG A 207 -10.53 -56.64 16.62
C ARG A 207 -9.32 -57.23 15.88
N GLN A 208 -8.60 -58.17 16.49
CA GLN A 208 -7.45 -58.82 15.85
C GLN A 208 -7.83 -59.57 14.57
N LEU A 209 -8.98 -60.27 14.58
CA LEU A 209 -9.53 -60.93 13.39
C LEU A 209 -9.88 -59.92 12.30
N GLY A 210 -10.41 -58.74 12.66
CA GLY A 210 -10.64 -57.63 11.73
C GLY A 210 -9.36 -57.09 11.07
N GLN A 211 -8.22 -57.14 11.77
CA GLN A 211 -6.92 -56.64 11.30
C GLN A 211 -6.18 -57.60 10.35
N VAL A 212 -6.67 -58.82 10.17
CA VAL A 212 -6.09 -59.77 9.20
C VAL A 212 -6.28 -59.25 7.78
N GLY A 213 -5.17 -58.94 7.09
CA GLY A 213 -5.20 -58.30 5.78
C GLY A 213 -3.85 -58.36 5.07
N ALA A 214 -3.61 -57.42 4.15
CA ALA A 214 -2.44 -57.45 3.26
C ALA A 214 -1.09 -57.44 3.98
N ALA A 215 -0.97 -56.70 5.08
CA ALA A 215 0.26 -56.68 5.87
C ALA A 215 0.64 -58.06 6.43
N LEU A 216 -0.34 -58.90 6.80
CA LEU A 216 -0.08 -60.28 7.23
C LEU A 216 0.50 -61.11 6.08
N MET A 217 -0.11 -61.01 4.90
CA MET A 217 0.32 -61.78 3.72
C MET A 217 1.71 -61.36 3.23
N LEU A 218 2.02 -60.07 3.30
CA LEU A 218 3.34 -59.54 2.94
C LEU A 218 4.41 -59.94 3.97
N ALA A 219 4.05 -60.03 5.25
CA ALA A 219 4.96 -60.45 6.33
C ALA A 219 5.19 -61.97 6.34
N LEU A 220 4.18 -62.76 5.95
CA LEU A 220 4.20 -64.22 5.95
C LEU A 220 3.96 -64.76 4.54
N PRO A 221 4.95 -64.65 3.63
CA PRO A 221 4.79 -65.03 2.22
C PRO A 221 4.48 -66.52 2.02
N ALA A 222 4.69 -67.36 3.04
CA ALA A 222 4.34 -68.78 3.03
C ALA A 222 2.82 -69.04 3.10
N LEU A 223 2.02 -68.07 3.60
CA LEU A 223 0.57 -68.17 3.60
C LEU A 223 0.05 -67.71 2.23
N ALA A 224 -0.64 -68.62 1.53
CA ALA A 224 -1.30 -68.29 0.27
C ALA A 224 -2.75 -67.84 0.48
N ARG A 225 -3.39 -68.31 1.57
CA ARG A 225 -4.82 -68.07 1.86
C ARG A 225 -5.09 -68.04 3.36
N VAL A 226 -5.81 -67.02 3.82
CA VAL A 226 -6.36 -66.90 5.18
C VAL A 226 -7.86 -66.66 5.12
N GLU A 227 -8.64 -67.58 5.68
CA GLU A 227 -10.09 -67.47 5.80
C GLU A 227 -10.44 -67.03 7.23
N ILE A 228 -11.31 -66.03 7.37
CA ILE A 228 -11.76 -65.49 8.64
C ILE A 228 -13.29 -65.62 8.69
N ASP A 229 -13.81 -66.32 9.68
CA ASP A 229 -15.22 -66.64 9.84
C ASP A 229 -15.71 -66.21 11.23
N VAL A 230 -16.47 -65.12 11.31
CA VAL A 230 -17.01 -64.61 12.57
C VAL A 230 -18.52 -64.81 12.58
N ASP A 231 -19.00 -65.73 13.42
CA ASP A 231 -20.43 -66.05 13.56
C ASP A 231 -21.15 -66.34 12.21
N GLY A 232 -20.43 -66.90 11.23
CA GLY A 232 -20.94 -67.22 9.89
C GLY A 232 -20.69 -66.14 8.83
N ASP A 233 -20.15 -64.98 9.20
CA ASP A 233 -19.64 -63.98 8.26
C ASP A 233 -18.21 -64.35 7.83
N VAL A 234 -18.08 -64.80 6.58
CA VAL A 234 -16.83 -65.36 6.04
C VAL A 234 -16.18 -64.37 5.08
N ARG A 235 -14.93 -64.01 5.36
CA ARG A 235 -14.06 -63.25 4.45
C ARG A 235 -12.74 -63.96 4.21
N GLU A 236 -12.12 -63.65 3.09
CA GLU A 236 -10.90 -64.30 2.65
C GLU A 236 -9.81 -63.29 2.29
N VAL A 237 -8.57 -63.63 2.61
CA VAL A 237 -7.37 -62.94 2.18
C VAL A 237 -6.48 -63.88 1.38
N THR A 238 -6.21 -63.55 0.13
CA THR A 238 -5.33 -64.31 -0.78
C THR A 238 -4.17 -63.45 -1.24
N ALA A 239 -3.02 -64.09 -1.51
CA ALA A 239 -1.85 -63.43 -2.06
C ALA A 239 -1.25 -64.22 -3.22
N GLU A 240 -1.04 -63.55 -4.34
CA GLU A 240 -0.38 -64.06 -5.54
C GLU A 240 0.92 -63.29 -5.78
N TRP A 241 2.05 -63.97 -5.70
CA TRP A 241 3.37 -63.39 -5.92
C TRP A 241 3.77 -63.49 -7.39
N ARG A 242 4.11 -62.36 -8.03
CA ARG A 242 4.45 -62.28 -9.45
C ARG A 242 5.93 -61.89 -9.67
N PRO A 243 6.53 -62.24 -10.83
CA PRO A 243 7.87 -61.78 -11.18
C PRO A 243 7.96 -60.25 -11.26
N GLY A 244 9.14 -59.68 -10.99
CA GLY A 244 9.36 -58.22 -11.09
C GLY A 244 9.02 -57.41 -9.84
N GLY A 245 8.74 -58.07 -8.72
CA GLY A 245 8.45 -57.41 -7.44
C GLY A 245 6.98 -57.01 -7.29
N GLU A 246 6.06 -57.61 -8.03
CA GLU A 246 4.62 -57.34 -7.90
C GLU A 246 3.93 -58.43 -7.05
N VAL A 247 2.99 -58.03 -6.20
CA VAL A 247 2.14 -58.96 -5.43
C VAL A 247 0.69 -58.51 -5.54
N VAL A 248 -0.21 -59.44 -5.87
CA VAL A 248 -1.65 -59.16 -5.88
C VAL A 248 -2.27 -59.74 -4.62
N ILE A 249 -2.85 -58.87 -3.79
CA ILE A 249 -3.50 -59.24 -2.53
C ILE A 249 -4.95 -58.79 -2.59
N ASN A 250 -5.88 -59.75 -2.56
CA ASN A 250 -7.32 -59.47 -2.71
C ASN A 250 -7.67 -58.59 -3.93
N GLY A 251 -6.95 -58.79 -5.04
CA GLY A 251 -7.11 -58.02 -6.28
C GLY A 251 -6.37 -56.68 -6.32
N GLY A 252 -5.86 -56.18 -5.20
CA GLY A 252 -5.03 -54.97 -5.15
C GLY A 252 -3.57 -55.26 -5.50
N VAL A 253 -2.96 -54.38 -6.31
CA VAL A 253 -1.58 -54.52 -6.79
C VAL A 253 -0.61 -53.82 -5.84
N TRP A 254 0.45 -54.53 -5.45
CA TRP A 254 1.52 -54.03 -4.60
C TRP A 254 2.86 -54.14 -5.32
N ARG A 255 3.58 -53.02 -5.40
CA ARG A 255 4.97 -52.98 -5.87
C ARG A 255 5.90 -53.15 -4.69
N THR A 256 6.83 -54.07 -4.80
CA THR A 256 7.71 -54.47 -3.71
C THR A 256 9.17 -54.34 -4.11
N ALA A 257 9.99 -53.96 -3.14
CA ALA A 257 11.44 -54.02 -3.23
C ALA A 257 11.95 -54.75 -2.00
N GLU A 258 12.75 -55.79 -2.20
CA GLU A 258 13.29 -56.58 -1.11
C GLU A 258 14.82 -56.65 -1.17
N ALA A 259 15.44 -56.74 0.01
CA ALA A 259 16.86 -57.03 0.20
C ALA A 259 17.02 -57.94 1.41
N HIS A 260 18.00 -58.84 1.34
CA HIS A 260 18.38 -59.71 2.44
C HIS A 260 19.90 -59.92 2.42
N GLY A 261 20.47 -60.31 3.54
CA GLY A 261 21.90 -60.58 3.64
C GLY A 261 22.32 -61.09 5.00
N GLU A 262 23.63 -61.28 5.15
CA GLU A 262 24.24 -61.65 6.43
C GLU A 262 24.46 -60.38 7.28
N ILE A 263 24.30 -60.51 8.60
CA ILE A 263 24.56 -59.46 9.59
C ILE A 263 26.03 -59.59 10.04
N PRO A 264 26.86 -58.54 9.88
CA PRO A 264 28.21 -58.52 10.43
C PRO A 264 28.25 -58.87 11.92
N GLY A 265 29.17 -59.78 12.31
CA GLY A 265 29.21 -60.35 13.65
C GLY A 265 29.40 -59.32 14.77
N GLU A 266 30.11 -58.21 14.51
CA GLU A 266 30.27 -57.11 15.45
C GLU A 266 28.95 -56.40 15.80
N LEU A 267 27.98 -56.34 14.88
CA LEU A 267 26.68 -55.70 15.11
C LEU A 267 25.75 -56.54 16.00
N LEU A 268 26.11 -57.81 16.23
CA LEU A 268 25.36 -58.75 17.05
C LEU A 268 25.96 -58.89 18.46
N ALA A 269 27.06 -58.20 18.78
CA ALA A 269 27.86 -58.43 19.99
C ALA A 269 27.08 -58.21 21.31
N ASP A 270 26.12 -57.29 21.31
CA ASP A 270 25.25 -56.94 22.43
C ASP A 270 23.93 -57.75 22.46
N ARG A 271 23.74 -58.69 21.53
CA ARG A 271 22.52 -59.50 21.41
C ARG A 271 22.60 -60.82 22.19
N PRO A 272 21.46 -61.34 22.68
CA PRO A 272 21.38 -62.68 23.27
C PRO A 272 21.98 -63.76 22.37
N VAL A 273 22.57 -64.80 22.96
CA VAL A 273 23.25 -65.90 22.24
C VAL A 273 22.35 -66.52 21.16
N GLU A 274 21.06 -66.67 21.48
CA GLU A 274 20.06 -67.24 20.59
C GLU A 274 19.80 -66.38 19.35
N GLU A 275 19.94 -65.05 19.47
CA GLU A 275 19.81 -64.12 18.35
C GLU A 275 21.08 -64.08 17.50
N ARG A 276 22.26 -64.17 18.13
CA ARG A 276 23.56 -64.25 17.43
C ARG A 276 23.68 -65.50 16.55
N ALA A 277 22.99 -66.58 16.90
CA ALA A 277 22.95 -67.81 16.11
C ALA A 277 22.14 -67.70 14.81
N ARG A 278 21.50 -66.55 14.53
CA ARG A 278 20.72 -66.27 13.32
C ARG A 278 21.18 -64.97 12.65
N PRO A 279 22.36 -64.95 12.00
CA PRO A 279 22.99 -63.73 11.49
C PRO A 279 22.44 -63.30 10.12
N PHE A 280 21.12 -63.35 9.91
CA PHE A 280 20.51 -62.97 8.64
C PHE A 280 19.51 -61.85 8.85
N TRP A 281 19.48 -60.90 7.91
CA TRP A 281 18.51 -59.82 7.89
C TRP A 281 17.69 -59.83 6.61
N GLN A 282 16.50 -59.26 6.69
CA GLN A 282 15.63 -59.01 5.56
C GLN A 282 14.94 -57.65 5.70
N VAL A 283 14.72 -57.01 4.57
CA VAL A 283 13.98 -55.76 4.41
C VAL A 283 13.09 -55.90 3.19
N ARG A 284 11.83 -55.52 3.34
CA ARG A 284 10.84 -55.44 2.26
C ARG A 284 10.07 -54.14 2.40
N TRP A 285 10.05 -53.37 1.33
CA TRP A 285 9.08 -52.31 1.13
C TRP A 285 7.97 -52.81 0.21
N ALA A 286 6.73 -52.44 0.51
CA ALA A 286 5.59 -52.71 -0.35
C ALA A 286 4.73 -51.44 -0.49
N LEU A 287 4.66 -50.91 -1.71
CA LEU A 287 3.86 -49.75 -2.09
C LEU A 287 2.62 -50.24 -2.86
N PRO A 288 1.41 -50.08 -2.32
CA PRO A 288 0.17 -50.36 -3.06
C PRO A 288 -0.08 -49.31 -4.13
N GLU A 289 -0.65 -49.70 -5.28
CA GLU A 289 -0.97 -48.75 -6.36
C GLU A 289 -2.06 -47.75 -5.96
N ASP A 290 -3.05 -48.18 -5.15
CA ASP A 290 -4.18 -47.35 -4.71
C ASP A 290 -3.97 -46.71 -3.32
N GLY A 291 -2.72 -46.66 -2.83
CA GLY A 291 -2.40 -46.17 -1.48
C GLY A 291 -2.64 -47.22 -0.37
N LEU A 292 -2.16 -46.93 0.83
CA LEU A 292 -2.26 -47.87 1.96
C LEU A 292 -3.74 -48.14 2.31
N PRO A 293 -4.15 -49.42 2.44
CA PRO A 293 -5.54 -49.75 2.78
C PRO A 293 -6.01 -49.08 4.07
N GLU A 294 -7.27 -48.64 4.07
CA GLU A 294 -7.90 -48.01 5.23
C GLU A 294 -7.85 -48.92 6.46
N GLY A 295 -7.47 -48.36 7.62
CA GLY A 295 -7.32 -49.11 8.87
C GLY A 295 -6.02 -49.91 9.01
N MET A 296 -5.12 -49.90 8.02
CA MET A 296 -3.79 -50.48 8.15
C MET A 296 -2.93 -49.63 9.11
N PRO A 297 -2.34 -50.22 10.18
CA PRO A 297 -1.53 -49.47 11.11
C PRO A 297 -0.22 -48.97 10.44
N PRO A 298 0.09 -47.67 10.50
CA PRO A 298 1.30 -47.10 9.90
C PRO A 298 2.50 -47.33 10.84
N VAL A 299 2.97 -48.57 10.88
CA VAL A 299 4.05 -49.02 11.78
C VAL A 299 5.07 -49.87 11.05
N VAL A 300 6.25 -50.03 11.63
CA VAL A 300 7.24 -50.99 11.15
C VAL A 300 6.80 -52.40 11.52
N HIS A 301 6.88 -53.34 10.58
CA HIS A 301 6.57 -54.75 10.80
C HIS A 301 7.86 -55.56 10.99
N ALA A 302 7.99 -56.24 12.13
CA ALA A 302 9.22 -56.97 12.47
C ALA A 302 8.97 -58.37 13.08
N PRO A 303 8.34 -59.32 12.36
CA PRO A 303 7.47 -59.23 11.17
C PRO A 303 6.00 -58.96 11.54
N THR A 304 5.68 -58.87 12.83
CA THR A 304 4.39 -58.40 13.34
C THR A 304 4.36 -56.87 13.46
N PRO A 305 3.18 -56.23 13.52
CA PRO A 305 3.09 -54.81 13.78
C PRO A 305 3.76 -54.46 15.11
N SER A 306 4.77 -53.59 15.05
CA SER A 306 5.39 -52.97 16.23
C SER A 306 4.62 -51.70 16.63
N ASP A 307 5.01 -51.08 17.75
CA ASP A 307 4.54 -49.75 18.15
C ASP A 307 5.45 -48.64 17.54
N GLU A 308 6.45 -49.00 16.72
CA GLU A 308 7.28 -48.05 15.96
C GLU A 308 6.47 -47.46 14.81
N ARG A 309 5.98 -46.23 14.99
CA ARG A 309 5.25 -45.51 13.96
C ARG A 309 6.14 -45.25 12.75
N LEU A 310 5.57 -45.43 11.56
CA LEU A 310 6.19 -45.21 10.26
C LEU A 310 5.22 -44.45 9.38
N ASP A 311 5.56 -43.21 9.04
CA ASP A 311 4.67 -42.32 8.29
C ASP A 311 5.13 -42.18 6.82
N LEU A 312 5.44 -43.32 6.20
CA LEU A 312 5.79 -43.43 4.79
C LEU A 312 4.64 -44.10 4.03
N PRO A 313 4.41 -43.76 2.75
CA PRO A 313 3.29 -44.28 1.96
C PRO A 313 3.46 -45.75 1.52
N ALA A 314 4.42 -46.47 2.11
CA ALA A 314 4.71 -47.87 1.83
C ALA A 314 4.87 -48.64 3.14
N LEU A 315 4.53 -49.93 3.11
CA LEU A 315 4.69 -50.83 4.23
C LEU A 315 6.15 -51.29 4.34
N LEU A 316 6.76 -51.14 5.52
CA LEU A 316 8.09 -51.69 5.83
C LEU A 316 7.98 -52.96 6.66
N ILE A 317 8.47 -54.07 6.11
CA ILE A 317 8.69 -55.32 6.84
C ILE A 317 10.19 -55.56 6.92
N ALA A 318 10.76 -55.53 8.12
CA ALA A 318 12.19 -55.67 8.32
C ALA A 318 12.53 -56.39 9.61
N SER A 319 13.65 -57.10 9.61
CA SER A 319 14.14 -57.88 10.76
C SER A 319 14.80 -57.01 11.84
N PHE A 320 14.19 -55.88 12.22
CA PHE A 320 14.70 -55.03 13.28
C PHE A 320 14.76 -55.77 14.62
N PRO A 321 15.81 -55.54 15.44
CA PRO A 321 15.90 -56.17 16.75
C PRO A 321 14.81 -55.61 17.68
N LEU A 322 13.97 -56.47 18.25
CA LEU A 322 12.90 -56.05 19.15
C LEU A 322 13.33 -56.07 20.63
N ALA A 323 12.74 -55.19 21.43
CA ALA A 323 12.81 -55.18 22.89
C ALA A 323 12.07 -56.40 23.50
N PRO A 324 12.25 -56.73 24.80
CA PRO A 324 11.61 -57.91 25.41
C PRO A 324 10.08 -57.96 25.33
N ASP A 325 9.42 -56.80 25.33
CA ASP A 325 7.96 -56.67 25.14
C ASP A 325 7.50 -56.84 23.67
N ARG A 326 8.46 -56.86 22.72
CA ARG A 326 8.29 -57.00 21.28
C ARG A 326 7.40 -55.93 20.64
N ARG A 327 7.30 -54.77 21.30
CA ARG A 327 6.55 -53.60 20.82
C ARG A 327 7.49 -52.55 20.27
N HIS A 328 8.67 -52.38 20.86
CA HIS A 328 9.64 -51.39 20.41
C HIS A 328 10.89 -52.03 19.81
N VAL A 329 11.55 -51.30 18.91
CA VAL A 329 12.84 -51.68 18.33
C VAL A 329 13.94 -51.30 19.31
N ALA A 330 14.84 -52.25 19.59
CA ALA A 330 15.98 -52.02 20.46
C ALA A 330 16.97 -51.03 19.79
N PRO A 331 17.42 -49.98 20.50
CA PRO A 331 18.41 -49.07 19.96
C PRO A 331 19.78 -49.76 19.83
N GLY A 332 20.59 -49.33 18.86
CA GLY A 332 21.96 -49.83 18.68
C GLY A 332 22.42 -49.88 17.22
N ALA A 333 23.67 -50.28 17.01
CA ALA A 333 24.33 -50.28 15.70
C ALA A 333 23.64 -51.20 14.67
N LEU A 334 23.02 -52.31 15.11
CA LEU A 334 22.23 -53.17 14.23
C LEU A 334 20.99 -52.45 13.67
N THR A 335 20.30 -51.66 14.50
CA THR A 335 19.14 -50.87 14.07
C THR A 335 19.55 -49.79 13.08
N GLU A 336 20.70 -49.14 13.30
CA GLU A 336 21.27 -48.16 12.36
C GLU A 336 21.61 -48.80 11.01
N TYR A 337 22.30 -49.94 11.04
CA TYR A 337 22.60 -50.72 9.84
C TYR A 337 21.35 -51.11 9.05
N LEU A 338 20.30 -51.60 9.72
CA LEU A 338 19.05 -51.98 9.07
C LEU A 338 18.25 -50.78 8.55
N ALA A 339 18.32 -49.63 9.23
CA ALA A 339 17.72 -48.39 8.73
C ALA A 339 18.37 -47.93 7.41
N GLU A 340 19.69 -48.09 7.25
CA GLU A 340 20.36 -47.82 5.97
C GLU A 340 19.93 -48.78 4.86
N ARG A 341 19.87 -50.09 5.14
CA ARG A 341 19.40 -51.09 4.15
C ARG A 341 17.93 -50.87 3.77
N ALA A 342 17.12 -50.43 4.73
CA ALA A 342 15.75 -49.97 4.49
C ALA A 342 15.71 -48.77 3.56
N ALA A 343 16.53 -47.75 3.80
CA ALA A 343 16.59 -46.57 2.94
C ALA A 343 17.05 -46.89 1.51
N GLU A 344 18.09 -47.72 1.34
CA GLU A 344 18.59 -48.14 0.02
C GLU A 344 17.52 -48.92 -0.76
N THR A 345 16.80 -49.80 -0.07
CA THR A 345 15.72 -50.58 -0.68
C THR A 345 14.52 -49.70 -1.04
N TYR A 346 14.24 -48.65 -0.24
CA TYR A 346 13.21 -47.66 -0.55
C TYR A 346 13.56 -46.85 -1.80
N VAL A 347 14.80 -46.36 -1.93
CA VAL A 347 15.23 -45.65 -3.14
C VAL A 347 15.16 -46.56 -4.36
N ARG A 348 15.53 -47.84 -4.24
CA ARG A 348 15.37 -48.83 -5.31
C ARG A 348 13.90 -49.02 -5.71
N LEU A 349 12.97 -49.01 -4.74
CA LEU A 349 11.54 -49.03 -5.03
C LEU A 349 11.14 -47.83 -5.88
N LEU A 350 11.56 -46.61 -5.51
CA LEU A 350 11.25 -45.38 -6.26
C LEU A 350 11.80 -45.41 -7.69
N THR A 351 13.03 -45.91 -7.89
CA THR A 351 13.62 -46.04 -9.24
C THR A 351 12.92 -47.06 -10.13
N GLY A 352 12.14 -47.98 -9.56
CA GLY A 352 11.33 -48.94 -10.30
C GLY A 352 9.95 -48.40 -10.70
N LEU A 353 9.60 -47.17 -10.33
CA LEU A 353 8.32 -46.54 -10.65
C LEU A 353 8.38 -45.76 -11.98
N PRO A 354 7.25 -45.60 -12.69
CA PRO A 354 7.17 -44.70 -13.82
C PRO A 354 7.47 -43.25 -13.41
N VAL A 355 8.28 -42.55 -14.21
CA VAL A 355 8.60 -41.13 -13.96
C VAL A 355 7.34 -40.29 -14.16
N SER A 356 6.86 -39.70 -13.07
CA SER A 356 5.73 -38.77 -13.04
C SER A 356 5.80 -37.91 -11.79
N PRO A 357 5.10 -36.76 -11.73
CA PRO A 357 5.05 -35.94 -10.52
C PRO A 357 4.55 -36.67 -9.27
N GLY A 358 3.82 -37.79 -9.40
CA GLY A 358 3.39 -38.62 -8.28
C GLY A 358 4.54 -39.23 -7.46
N VAL A 359 5.77 -39.25 -7.98
CA VAL A 359 6.95 -39.66 -7.18
C VAL A 359 7.21 -38.70 -6.02
N LEU A 360 6.77 -37.44 -6.12
CA LEU A 360 6.95 -36.43 -5.08
C LEU A 360 6.17 -36.78 -3.80
N ASP A 361 5.04 -37.48 -3.92
CA ASP A 361 4.23 -37.95 -2.78
C ASP A 361 4.94 -39.07 -2.00
N LEU A 362 5.96 -39.68 -2.61
CA LEU A 362 6.79 -40.74 -2.03
C LEU A 362 8.11 -40.20 -1.46
N VAL A 363 8.38 -38.89 -1.58
CA VAL A 363 9.59 -38.28 -1.02
C VAL A 363 9.35 -37.94 0.44
N PRO A 364 10.08 -38.54 1.40
CA PRO A 364 9.89 -38.23 2.81
C PRO A 364 10.21 -36.77 3.17
N GLY A 365 9.30 -36.18 3.96
CA GLY A 365 9.59 -34.98 4.73
C GLY A 365 10.68 -35.18 5.80
N PRO A 366 11.19 -34.09 6.40
CA PRO A 366 12.31 -34.14 7.35
C PRO A 366 11.92 -34.63 8.76
N VAL A 367 10.64 -34.54 9.12
CA VAL A 367 10.13 -34.93 10.44
C VAL A 367 9.63 -36.37 10.38
N GLY A 368 10.12 -37.23 11.28
CA GLY A 368 9.62 -38.58 11.45
C GLY A 368 8.55 -38.69 12.54
N ALA A 369 7.67 -39.69 12.42
CA ALA A 369 6.65 -40.04 13.42
C ALA A 369 7.23 -40.70 14.69
N GLY A 370 8.52 -41.07 14.66
CA GLY A 370 9.28 -41.67 15.74
C GLY A 370 10.78 -41.69 15.43
N GLU A 371 11.59 -42.17 16.37
CA GLU A 371 13.06 -42.17 16.26
C GLU A 371 13.56 -43.04 15.09
N LEU A 372 12.95 -44.21 14.90
CA LEU A 372 13.28 -45.12 13.81
C LEU A 372 12.86 -44.55 12.44
N ASP A 373 11.65 -44.01 12.35
CA ASP A 373 11.15 -43.35 11.13
C ASP A 373 12.06 -42.17 10.74
N ALA A 374 12.41 -41.30 11.70
CA ALA A 374 13.33 -40.19 11.47
C ALA A 374 14.71 -40.65 10.95
N ARG A 375 15.23 -41.78 11.45
CA ARG A 375 16.48 -42.40 10.95
C ARG A 375 16.35 -42.85 9.50
N ILE A 376 15.29 -43.60 9.18
CA ILE A 376 15.05 -44.12 7.84
C ILE A 376 14.87 -42.97 6.85
N ARG A 377 14.03 -41.98 7.19
CA ARG A 377 13.80 -40.78 6.36
C ARG A 377 15.08 -40.03 6.06
N ARG A 378 15.92 -39.78 7.07
CA ARG A 378 17.21 -39.12 6.88
C ARG A 378 18.09 -39.90 5.91
N ALA A 379 18.24 -41.21 6.13
CA ALA A 379 19.04 -42.07 5.26
C ALA A 379 18.49 -42.13 3.81
N VAL A 380 17.16 -42.05 3.63
CA VAL A 380 16.53 -41.92 2.30
C VAL A 380 16.86 -40.56 1.69
N ARG A 381 16.63 -39.46 2.41
CA ARG A 381 16.84 -38.08 1.92
C ARG A 381 18.29 -37.80 1.53
N GLU A 382 19.26 -38.41 2.20
CA GLU A 382 20.68 -38.32 1.83
C GLU A 382 21.00 -38.95 0.46
N ARG A 383 20.19 -39.93 0.03
CA ARG A 383 20.38 -40.67 -1.23
C ARG A 383 19.53 -40.13 -2.38
N LEU A 384 18.41 -39.50 -2.08
CA LEU A 384 17.47 -38.94 -3.08
C LEU A 384 18.13 -38.02 -4.13
N PRO A 385 19.13 -37.17 -3.80
CA PRO A 385 19.79 -36.32 -4.79
C PRO A 385 20.57 -37.03 -5.90
N GLU A 386 20.84 -38.32 -5.75
CA GLU A 386 21.51 -39.17 -6.76
C GLU A 386 20.52 -40.09 -7.48
N ALA A 387 19.25 -40.12 -7.06
CA ALA A 387 18.25 -41.02 -7.61
C ALA A 387 17.73 -40.51 -8.97
N PRO A 388 17.79 -41.32 -10.05
CA PRO A 388 17.33 -40.93 -11.38
C PRO A 388 15.80 -41.07 -11.51
N VAL A 389 15.06 -40.29 -10.74
CA VAL A 389 13.58 -40.38 -10.64
C VAL A 389 12.84 -39.22 -11.31
N LEU A 390 13.57 -38.30 -11.95
CA LEU A 390 13.05 -37.14 -12.67
C LEU A 390 13.00 -37.41 -14.19
N PRO A 391 12.37 -36.52 -15.00
CA PRO A 391 12.27 -36.66 -16.46
C PRO A 391 13.62 -36.97 -17.11
N HIS A 392 13.60 -37.82 -18.13
CA HIS A 392 14.79 -38.31 -18.84
C HIS A 392 15.80 -39.08 -17.97
N GLY A 393 15.40 -39.53 -16.76
CA GLY A 393 16.30 -40.20 -15.82
C GLY A 393 17.30 -39.26 -15.16
N THR A 394 16.99 -37.96 -15.11
CA THR A 394 17.86 -36.92 -14.55
C THR A 394 17.95 -37.06 -13.02
N ARG A 395 19.11 -36.74 -12.45
CA ARG A 395 19.30 -36.63 -10.99
C ARG A 395 18.84 -35.26 -10.55
N GLY A 396 18.26 -35.13 -9.35
CA GLY A 396 17.75 -33.81 -8.96
C GLY A 396 18.79 -32.71 -8.91
N ARG A 397 20.06 -33.01 -8.55
CA ARG A 397 21.15 -32.02 -8.59
C ARG A 397 21.43 -31.40 -9.97
N ASP A 398 21.07 -32.11 -11.03
CA ASP A 398 21.29 -31.70 -12.42
C ASP A 398 20.02 -31.07 -13.02
N ALA A 399 18.96 -30.90 -12.21
CA ALA A 399 17.67 -30.39 -12.63
C ALA A 399 17.36 -29.02 -12.01
N VAL A 400 16.61 -28.22 -12.75
CA VAL A 400 16.18 -26.87 -12.38
C VAL A 400 14.67 -26.80 -12.43
N ALA A 401 14.05 -26.24 -11.39
CA ALA A 401 12.63 -25.92 -11.41
C ALA A 401 12.45 -24.40 -11.29
N ILE A 402 11.73 -23.81 -12.23
CA ILE A 402 11.47 -22.37 -12.24
C ILE A 402 10.09 -22.13 -11.61
N ASP A 403 10.04 -21.25 -10.61
CA ASP A 403 8.79 -20.84 -9.98
C ASP A 403 8.10 -19.74 -10.81
N ALA A 404 7.52 -20.13 -11.95
CA ALA A 404 6.90 -19.21 -12.90
C ALA A 404 5.64 -19.81 -13.55
N PRO A 405 4.83 -19.00 -14.27
CA PRO A 405 3.68 -19.50 -15.01
C PRO A 405 4.04 -20.60 -16.01
N ALA A 406 3.20 -21.65 -16.10
CA ALA A 406 3.43 -22.79 -16.98
C ALA A 406 3.70 -22.43 -18.45
N PRO A 407 3.00 -21.46 -19.08
CA PRO A 407 3.31 -21.03 -20.45
C PRO A 407 4.74 -20.49 -20.60
N PHE A 408 5.25 -19.79 -19.58
CA PHE A 408 6.60 -19.22 -19.60
C PHE A 408 7.66 -20.32 -19.44
N VAL A 409 7.44 -21.28 -18.53
CA VAL A 409 8.32 -22.46 -18.40
C VAL A 409 8.36 -23.26 -19.71
N GLY A 410 7.20 -23.48 -20.34
CA GLY A 410 7.12 -24.17 -21.63
C GLY A 410 7.82 -23.42 -22.78
N LEU A 411 7.78 -22.09 -22.80
CA LEU A 411 8.51 -21.27 -23.76
C LEU A 411 10.03 -21.41 -23.58
N LEU A 412 10.52 -21.36 -22.32
CA LEU A 412 11.95 -21.53 -22.01
C LEU A 412 12.46 -22.95 -22.32
N GLU A 413 11.63 -23.97 -22.09
CA GLU A 413 11.93 -25.36 -22.43
C GLU A 413 12.01 -25.57 -23.94
N ALA A 414 11.02 -25.08 -24.69
CA ALA A 414 10.95 -25.23 -26.15
C ALA A 414 12.13 -24.53 -26.86
N ASP A 415 12.54 -23.36 -26.37
CA ASP A 415 13.63 -22.57 -26.94
C ASP A 415 15.01 -22.92 -26.31
N ALA A 416 15.07 -23.96 -25.47
CA ALA A 416 16.27 -24.46 -24.79
C ALA A 416 17.09 -23.36 -24.08
N VAL A 417 16.41 -22.40 -23.44
CA VAL A 417 17.03 -21.27 -22.77
C VAL A 417 17.73 -21.69 -21.48
N VAL A 418 17.18 -22.69 -20.77
CA VAL A 418 17.70 -23.18 -19.48
C VAL A 418 17.95 -24.70 -19.54
N GLY A 419 19.21 -25.11 -19.33
CA GLY A 419 19.58 -26.54 -19.28
C GLY A 419 19.06 -27.23 -18.02
N GLY A 420 18.54 -28.46 -18.16
CA GLY A 420 18.02 -29.26 -17.05
C GLY A 420 16.68 -28.78 -16.50
N LEU A 421 15.97 -27.92 -17.23
CA LEU A 421 14.65 -27.40 -16.84
C LEU A 421 13.63 -28.55 -16.73
N LEU A 422 12.95 -28.62 -15.58
CA LEU A 422 11.82 -29.50 -15.39
C LEU A 422 10.58 -28.96 -16.12
N PRO A 423 9.78 -29.83 -16.75
CA PRO A 423 8.51 -29.45 -17.35
C PRO A 423 7.55 -28.78 -16.35
N ALA A 424 6.63 -27.96 -16.87
CA ALA A 424 5.72 -27.15 -16.05
C ALA A 424 4.78 -27.97 -15.14
N GLU A 425 4.51 -29.24 -15.45
CA GLU A 425 3.74 -30.15 -14.58
C GLU A 425 4.46 -30.52 -13.28
N TRP A 426 5.76 -30.22 -13.14
CA TRP A 426 6.52 -30.43 -11.92
C TRP A 426 6.42 -29.19 -11.01
N PRO A 427 5.80 -29.31 -9.81
CA PRO A 427 5.54 -28.16 -8.96
C PRO A 427 6.83 -27.62 -8.34
N ALA A 428 7.39 -26.54 -8.90
CA ALA A 428 8.68 -25.95 -8.50
C ALA A 428 8.81 -25.64 -7.00
N ARG A 429 7.70 -25.30 -6.34
CA ARG A 429 7.64 -25.02 -4.90
C ARG A 429 7.57 -26.26 -4.01
N SER A 430 7.54 -27.46 -4.58
CA SER A 430 7.38 -28.69 -3.81
C SER A 430 8.62 -28.96 -2.94
N PRO A 431 8.45 -29.16 -1.61
CA PRO A 431 9.57 -29.51 -0.74
C PRO A 431 10.20 -30.87 -1.11
N ALA A 432 9.47 -31.73 -1.82
CA ALA A 432 9.98 -32.99 -2.35
C ALA A 432 11.06 -32.77 -3.42
N LEU A 433 10.92 -31.76 -4.29
CA LEU A 433 11.95 -31.41 -5.27
C LEU A 433 13.24 -30.95 -4.59
N ALA A 434 13.13 -30.16 -3.52
CA ALA A 434 14.28 -29.76 -2.72
C ALA A 434 14.97 -30.96 -2.05
N ALA A 435 14.21 -31.93 -1.55
CA ALA A 435 14.77 -33.17 -0.99
C ALA A 435 15.41 -34.08 -2.06
N LEU A 436 14.94 -34.01 -3.31
CA LEU A 436 15.60 -34.60 -4.48
C LEU A 436 16.83 -33.80 -4.94
N GLY A 437 17.14 -32.64 -4.34
CA GLY A 437 18.29 -31.81 -4.71
C GLY A 437 18.07 -30.94 -5.95
N VAL A 438 16.83 -30.77 -6.40
CA VAL A 438 16.48 -29.89 -7.53
C VAL A 438 16.72 -28.43 -7.14
N ARG A 439 17.43 -27.70 -8.00
CA ARG A 439 17.65 -26.27 -7.80
C ARG A 439 16.40 -25.51 -8.21
N ARG A 440 15.74 -24.91 -7.22
CA ARG A 440 14.67 -23.94 -7.46
C ARG A 440 15.27 -22.59 -7.84
N VAL A 441 14.74 -21.97 -8.89
CA VAL A 441 15.10 -20.62 -9.32
C VAL A 441 13.85 -19.76 -9.28
N GLU A 442 13.93 -18.59 -8.64
CA GLU A 442 12.81 -17.65 -8.59
C GLU A 442 12.66 -16.94 -9.93
N LEU A 443 11.44 -16.49 -10.23
CA LEU A 443 11.15 -15.79 -11.48
C LEU A 443 12.04 -14.55 -11.70
N ALA A 444 12.33 -13.78 -10.64
CA ALA A 444 13.17 -12.58 -10.75
C ALA A 444 14.59 -12.90 -11.24
N ASP A 445 15.21 -13.96 -10.71
CA ASP A 445 16.56 -14.39 -11.13
C ASP A 445 16.57 -14.81 -12.61
N VAL A 446 15.52 -15.50 -13.07
CA VAL A 446 15.38 -15.86 -14.49
C VAL A 446 15.21 -14.62 -15.36
N VAL A 447 14.40 -13.66 -14.93
CA VAL A 447 14.19 -12.39 -15.65
C VAL A 447 15.51 -11.60 -15.77
N ASP A 448 16.34 -11.59 -14.74
CA ASP A 448 17.66 -10.95 -14.80
C ASP A 448 18.60 -11.66 -15.79
N GLU A 449 18.59 -12.99 -15.83
CA GLU A 449 19.37 -13.77 -16.80
C GLU A 449 18.89 -13.57 -18.24
N LEU A 450 17.59 -13.31 -18.46
CA LEU A 450 17.05 -13.03 -19.79
C LEU A 450 17.69 -11.81 -20.45
N ALA A 451 18.22 -10.84 -19.68
CA ALA A 451 18.88 -9.66 -20.24
C ALA A 451 20.14 -9.99 -21.08
N ALA A 452 20.70 -11.19 -20.94
CA ALA A 452 21.84 -11.67 -21.72
C ALA A 452 21.43 -12.40 -23.01
N VAL A 453 20.13 -12.61 -23.23
CA VAL A 453 19.60 -13.36 -24.37
C VAL A 453 19.33 -12.40 -25.53
N ASP A 454 20.01 -12.64 -26.65
CA ASP A 454 19.81 -11.88 -27.88
C ASP A 454 18.67 -12.49 -28.73
N ARG A 455 17.58 -11.73 -28.86
CA ARG A 455 16.32 -12.14 -29.50
C ARG A 455 15.61 -10.96 -30.14
N GLU A 456 14.91 -11.23 -31.25
CA GLU A 456 14.11 -10.24 -31.97
C GLU A 456 12.93 -9.71 -31.12
N PRO A 457 12.47 -8.46 -31.32
CA PRO A 457 11.38 -7.85 -30.56
C PRO A 457 10.09 -8.70 -30.47
N ALA A 458 9.71 -9.40 -31.53
CA ALA A 458 8.54 -10.28 -31.54
C ALA A 458 8.66 -11.48 -30.56
N TRP A 459 9.88 -11.93 -30.24
CA TRP A 459 10.10 -12.97 -29.23
C TRP A 459 9.77 -12.46 -27.82
N TRP A 460 10.16 -11.21 -27.53
CA TRP A 460 9.86 -10.55 -26.25
C TRP A 460 8.36 -10.38 -26.04
N HIS A 461 7.58 -10.10 -27.09
CA HIS A 461 6.12 -10.10 -27.01
C HIS A 461 5.56 -11.43 -26.48
N ARG A 462 6.06 -12.58 -26.97
CA ARG A 462 5.64 -13.92 -26.49
C ARG A 462 6.06 -14.19 -25.04
N VAL A 463 7.21 -13.66 -24.63
CA VAL A 463 7.63 -13.70 -23.21
C VAL A 463 6.65 -12.91 -22.35
N TYR A 464 6.27 -11.71 -22.77
CA TYR A 464 5.32 -10.87 -22.03
C TYR A 464 3.92 -11.50 -21.96
N GLU A 465 3.48 -12.15 -23.04
CA GLU A 465 2.25 -12.92 -23.08
C GLU A 465 2.30 -14.09 -22.07
N ALA A 466 3.38 -14.88 -22.10
CA ALA A 466 3.57 -16.02 -21.21
C ALA A 466 3.68 -15.63 -19.72
N LEU A 467 4.13 -14.40 -19.44
CA LEU A 467 4.23 -13.82 -18.09
C LEU A 467 2.97 -13.07 -17.64
N GLY A 468 1.89 -13.04 -18.41
CA GLY A 468 0.68 -12.27 -18.09
C GLY A 468 0.08 -12.53 -16.69
N GLY A 469 0.26 -13.74 -16.15
CA GLY A 469 -0.20 -14.16 -14.82
C GLY A 469 0.83 -14.05 -13.68
N ALA A 470 2.05 -13.57 -13.94
CA ALA A 470 3.11 -13.47 -12.94
C ALA A 470 2.94 -12.26 -11.98
N PRO A 471 3.51 -12.34 -10.76
CA PRO A 471 3.47 -11.23 -9.81
C PRO A 471 4.40 -10.09 -10.26
N ARG A 472 3.95 -8.84 -10.08
CA ARG A 472 4.61 -7.66 -10.69
C ARG A 472 6.00 -7.35 -10.12
N ASP A 473 6.20 -7.64 -8.83
CA ASP A 473 7.47 -7.43 -8.11
C ASP A 473 8.61 -8.27 -8.70
N ALA A 474 8.33 -9.47 -9.20
CA ALA A 474 9.30 -10.32 -9.87
C ALA A 474 9.65 -9.88 -11.31
N LEU A 475 8.93 -8.90 -11.87
CA LEU A 475 9.07 -8.47 -13.27
C LEU A 475 9.68 -7.06 -13.42
N GLY A 476 10.20 -6.48 -12.33
CA GLY A 476 10.75 -5.12 -12.35
C GLY A 476 11.92 -4.91 -13.31
N ALA A 477 12.74 -5.94 -13.51
CA ALA A 477 13.92 -5.91 -14.38
C ALA A 477 13.68 -6.48 -15.79
N LEU A 478 12.40 -6.70 -16.16
CA LEU A 478 12.04 -7.32 -17.44
C LEU A 478 12.70 -6.58 -18.61
N PRO A 479 13.50 -7.27 -19.45
CA PRO A 479 14.14 -6.62 -20.59
C PRO A 479 13.11 -6.13 -21.60
N VAL A 480 13.26 -4.90 -22.08
CA VAL A 480 12.38 -4.28 -23.08
C VAL A 480 13.19 -3.74 -24.25
N PRO A 481 12.93 -4.17 -25.49
CA PRO A 481 13.58 -3.60 -26.67
C PRO A 481 13.01 -2.21 -26.96
N LEU A 482 13.89 -1.24 -27.22
CA LEU A 482 13.52 0.12 -27.58
C LEU A 482 13.35 0.28 -29.10
N ALA A 483 12.52 1.24 -29.51
CA ALA A 483 12.46 1.77 -30.87
C ALA A 483 13.73 2.60 -31.16
N GLY A 484 14.20 2.58 -32.41
CA GLY A 484 15.40 3.31 -32.87
C GLY A 484 16.20 2.52 -33.91
N ALA A 485 17.21 3.17 -34.52
CA ALA A 485 18.04 2.56 -35.57
C ALA A 485 18.85 1.33 -35.11
N GLU A 486 19.17 1.25 -33.80
CA GLU A 486 19.73 0.07 -33.16
C GLU A 486 18.77 -0.45 -32.08
N ALA A 487 18.36 -1.72 -32.18
CA ALA A 487 17.50 -2.37 -31.19
C ALA A 487 18.26 -2.54 -29.86
N ARG A 488 18.15 -1.54 -28.98
CA ARG A 488 18.75 -1.55 -27.64
C ARG A 488 17.77 -2.15 -26.64
N LEU A 489 18.26 -3.03 -25.77
CA LEU A 489 17.50 -3.58 -24.65
C LEU A 489 17.72 -2.72 -23.39
N VAL A 490 16.63 -2.26 -22.77
CA VAL A 490 16.65 -1.65 -21.44
C VAL A 490 16.14 -2.61 -20.39
N ARG A 491 16.61 -2.45 -19.15
CA ARG A 491 16.16 -3.24 -18.01
C ARG A 491 14.99 -2.55 -17.32
N GLY A 492 13.82 -3.15 -17.44
CA GLY A 492 12.61 -2.69 -16.77
C GLY A 492 11.73 -1.81 -17.65
N PRO A 493 10.40 -1.99 -17.60
CA PRO A 493 9.43 -1.23 -18.40
C PRO A 493 9.05 0.13 -17.82
N ARG A 494 9.43 0.42 -16.57
CA ARG A 494 9.00 1.63 -15.86
C ARG A 494 9.63 2.88 -16.50
N GLY A 495 8.79 3.85 -16.83
CA GLY A 495 9.22 5.10 -17.47
C GLY A 495 9.53 4.96 -18.96
N LEU A 496 9.16 3.84 -19.59
CA LEU A 496 9.19 3.70 -21.05
C LEU A 496 7.87 4.18 -21.66
N LEU A 497 7.96 4.75 -22.85
CA LEU A 497 6.81 5.25 -23.59
C LEU A 497 6.36 4.22 -24.63
N ILE A 498 5.06 4.04 -24.78
CA ILE A 498 4.46 3.28 -25.88
C ILE A 498 3.79 4.32 -26.77
N ALA A 499 4.24 4.37 -28.03
CA ALA A 499 3.76 5.36 -28.98
C ALA A 499 2.26 5.16 -29.26
N ASP A 500 1.47 6.23 -29.08
CA ASP A 500 0.06 6.29 -29.43
C ASP A 500 -0.20 7.50 -30.35
N GLY A 501 -0.19 7.28 -31.66
CA GLY A 501 -0.39 8.37 -32.63
C GLY A 501 0.80 9.33 -32.78
N VAL A 502 1.98 8.97 -32.28
CA VAL A 502 3.27 9.66 -32.51
C VAL A 502 4.25 8.75 -33.26
N ASP A 503 5.19 9.32 -34.00
CA ASP A 503 6.28 8.56 -34.63
C ASP A 503 7.57 8.68 -33.78
N PRO A 504 8.00 7.61 -33.08
CA PRO A 504 9.22 7.62 -32.28
C PRO A 504 10.48 8.02 -33.04
N ALA A 505 10.57 7.72 -34.35
CA ALA A 505 11.78 7.99 -35.12
C ALA A 505 12.09 9.49 -35.25
N GLY A 506 11.05 10.34 -35.25
CA GLY A 506 11.21 11.80 -35.27
C GLY A 506 11.49 12.43 -33.91
N LEU A 507 11.54 11.64 -32.84
CA LEU A 507 11.68 12.12 -31.45
C LEU A 507 12.98 11.69 -30.79
N ASP A 508 13.88 11.04 -31.54
CA ASP A 508 15.18 10.58 -31.04
C ASP A 508 16.03 11.72 -30.46
N ALA A 509 15.90 12.94 -31.01
CA ALA A 509 16.57 14.16 -30.54
C ALA A 509 16.13 14.58 -29.12
N LEU A 510 14.95 14.17 -28.67
CA LEU A 510 14.39 14.52 -27.35
C LEU A 510 14.81 13.53 -26.24
N GLY A 511 15.65 12.53 -26.55
CA GLY A 511 16.15 11.57 -25.56
C GLY A 511 15.11 10.59 -25.01
N LEU A 512 13.94 10.50 -25.64
CA LEU A 512 12.82 9.68 -25.21
C LEU A 512 13.06 8.18 -25.44
N ARG A 513 12.45 7.34 -24.59
CA ARG A 513 12.63 5.88 -24.62
C ARG A 513 11.34 5.16 -24.98
N PHE A 514 11.09 5.02 -26.28
CA PHE A 514 9.94 4.30 -26.79
C PHE A 514 10.16 2.79 -26.84
N VAL A 515 9.16 2.00 -26.48
CA VAL A 515 9.14 0.54 -26.67
C VAL A 515 9.06 0.21 -28.16
N HIS A 516 9.82 -0.79 -28.61
CA HIS A 516 9.77 -1.24 -29.99
C HIS A 516 8.36 -1.74 -30.38
N PRO A 517 7.77 -1.33 -31.53
CA PRO A 517 6.38 -1.64 -31.89
C PRO A 517 6.02 -3.13 -31.84
N GLU A 518 6.90 -4.02 -32.31
CA GLU A 518 6.67 -5.47 -32.30
C GLU A 518 6.74 -6.12 -30.90
N ALA A 519 7.25 -5.40 -29.89
CA ALA A 519 7.33 -5.86 -28.51
C ALA A 519 6.23 -5.28 -27.61
N VAL A 520 5.41 -4.35 -28.10
CA VAL A 520 4.33 -3.72 -27.35
C VAL A 520 3.35 -4.78 -26.84
N HIS A 521 3.08 -4.77 -25.54
CA HIS A 521 2.16 -5.71 -24.89
C HIS A 521 1.53 -5.08 -23.64
N PRO A 522 0.24 -5.36 -23.31
CA PRO A 522 -0.45 -4.80 -22.14
C PRO A 522 0.23 -5.06 -20.78
N LEU A 523 1.09 -6.08 -20.69
CA LEU A 523 1.90 -6.33 -19.49
C LEU A 523 2.85 -5.16 -19.19
N LEU A 524 3.43 -4.52 -20.20
CA LEU A 524 4.36 -3.41 -20.01
C LEU A 524 3.67 -2.22 -19.35
N VAL A 525 2.43 -1.90 -19.78
CA VAL A 525 1.58 -0.87 -19.15
C VAL A 525 1.30 -1.21 -17.69
N ARG A 526 0.99 -2.48 -17.39
CA ARG A 526 0.79 -2.95 -16.00
C ARG A 526 2.04 -2.83 -15.13
N LEU A 527 3.22 -2.78 -15.72
CA LEU A 527 4.52 -2.68 -15.04
C LEU A 527 5.10 -1.25 -15.04
N GLY A 528 4.39 -0.27 -15.62
CA GLY A 528 4.74 1.14 -15.53
C GLY A 528 5.28 1.76 -16.82
N ALA A 529 5.15 1.10 -17.97
CA ALA A 529 5.22 1.79 -19.26
C ALA A 529 3.95 2.63 -19.46
N VAL A 530 4.06 3.74 -20.17
CA VAL A 530 2.97 4.70 -20.37
C VAL A 530 2.62 4.77 -21.85
N GLU A 531 1.36 4.55 -22.20
CA GLU A 531 0.86 4.89 -23.53
C GLU A 531 0.83 6.42 -23.64
N ALA A 532 1.62 6.96 -24.56
CA ALA A 532 1.86 8.39 -24.67
C ALA A 532 1.56 8.86 -26.10
N GLY A 533 0.47 9.62 -26.22
CA GLY A 533 0.18 10.42 -27.41
C GLY A 533 0.84 11.81 -27.35
N PRO A 534 0.62 12.67 -28.37
CA PRO A 534 1.37 13.91 -28.54
C PRO A 534 1.42 14.81 -27.30
N ARG A 535 0.27 15.08 -26.66
CA ARG A 535 0.20 15.87 -25.41
C ARG A 535 0.95 15.22 -24.25
N ALA A 536 0.86 13.90 -24.09
CA ALA A 536 1.52 13.19 -23.00
C ALA A 536 3.04 13.14 -23.19
N VAL A 537 3.50 13.07 -24.44
CA VAL A 537 4.93 13.18 -24.78
C VAL A 537 5.43 14.61 -24.55
N LEU A 538 4.68 15.63 -24.97
CA LEU A 538 5.05 17.03 -24.77
C LEU A 538 5.21 17.38 -23.29
N GLY A 539 4.38 16.82 -22.41
CA GLY A 539 4.49 16.98 -20.96
C GLY A 539 5.58 16.13 -20.29
N ASP A 540 6.39 15.38 -21.04
CA ASP A 540 7.50 14.62 -20.48
C ASP A 540 8.65 15.59 -20.07
N PRO A 541 9.22 15.47 -18.86
CA PRO A 541 10.30 16.33 -18.40
C PRO A 541 11.53 16.36 -19.32
N ALA A 542 11.79 15.28 -20.07
CA ALA A 542 12.90 15.25 -21.03
C ALA A 542 12.66 16.19 -22.22
N VAL A 543 11.40 16.38 -22.64
CA VAL A 543 11.07 17.33 -23.72
C VAL A 543 11.29 18.76 -23.24
N ARG A 544 10.87 19.07 -22.00
CA ARG A 544 11.13 20.39 -21.40
C ARG A 544 12.63 20.68 -21.29
N ALA A 545 13.41 19.72 -20.79
CA ALA A 545 14.87 19.86 -20.74
C ALA A 545 15.48 20.07 -22.13
N ALA A 546 15.00 19.35 -23.16
CA ALA A 546 15.48 19.52 -24.53
C ALA A 546 15.16 20.92 -25.09
N VAL A 547 14.04 21.54 -24.71
CA VAL A 547 13.70 22.92 -25.08
C VAL A 547 14.61 23.92 -24.36
N GLU A 548 14.76 23.79 -23.04
CA GLU A 548 15.62 24.66 -22.22
C GLU A 548 17.09 24.60 -22.66
N GLU A 549 17.57 23.44 -23.11
CA GLU A 549 18.94 23.21 -23.58
C GLU A 549 19.08 23.32 -25.11
N SER A 550 18.03 23.74 -25.84
CA SER A 550 17.98 23.68 -27.31
C SER A 550 19.10 24.46 -28.02
N PHE A 551 19.56 25.57 -27.44
CA PHE A 551 20.70 26.34 -27.94
C PHE A 551 22.03 25.59 -27.88
N GLU A 552 22.19 24.67 -26.93
CA GLU A 552 23.42 23.92 -26.70
C GLU A 552 23.39 22.53 -27.37
N ALA A 553 22.27 22.17 -28.00
CA ALA A 553 22.10 20.88 -28.66
C ALA A 553 23.08 20.70 -29.82
N ASP A 554 23.52 19.45 -30.06
CA ASP A 554 24.36 19.10 -31.21
C ASP A 554 23.66 19.41 -32.56
N ASP A 555 22.32 19.37 -32.57
CA ASP A 555 21.45 19.69 -33.71
C ASP A 555 20.16 20.40 -33.22
N PRO A 556 20.19 21.73 -33.05
CA PRO A 556 19.04 22.52 -32.59
C PRO A 556 17.83 22.40 -33.52
N ASP A 557 18.06 22.28 -34.84
CA ASP A 557 16.99 22.14 -35.84
C ASP A 557 16.22 20.83 -35.64
N ALA A 558 16.91 19.73 -35.31
CA ALA A 558 16.25 18.45 -35.02
C ALA A 558 15.37 18.52 -33.75
N VAL A 559 15.80 19.26 -32.72
CA VAL A 559 14.99 19.51 -31.52
C VAL A 559 13.77 20.36 -31.86
N ALA A 560 13.96 21.45 -32.61
CA ALA A 560 12.87 22.32 -33.06
C ALA A 560 11.84 21.56 -33.91
N GLU A 561 12.28 20.74 -34.87
CA GLU A 561 11.37 19.92 -35.69
C GLU A 561 10.56 18.93 -34.85
N ALA A 562 11.19 18.27 -33.88
CA ALA A 562 10.53 17.32 -33.00
C ALA A 562 9.48 18.00 -32.11
N VAL A 563 9.82 19.15 -31.51
CA VAL A 563 8.93 19.92 -30.64
C VAL A 563 7.78 20.54 -31.43
N LEU A 564 8.05 21.19 -32.56
CA LEU A 564 7.00 21.75 -33.43
C LEU A 564 6.06 20.66 -33.96
N GLY A 565 6.60 19.48 -34.27
CA GLY A 565 5.82 18.29 -34.62
C GLY A 565 4.88 17.83 -33.50
N LEU A 566 5.37 17.79 -32.26
CA LEU A 566 4.56 17.45 -31.08
C LEU A 566 3.48 18.51 -30.80
N VAL A 567 3.83 19.79 -30.86
CA VAL A 567 2.91 20.92 -30.62
C VAL A 567 1.79 20.94 -31.65
N GLY A 568 2.13 20.82 -32.94
CA GLY A 568 1.16 20.73 -34.02
C GLY A 568 0.24 19.51 -33.89
N ALA A 569 0.78 18.34 -33.53
CA ALA A 569 -0.03 17.13 -33.31
C ALA A 569 -0.89 17.20 -32.04
N ALA A 570 -0.41 17.86 -30.99
CA ALA A 570 -1.10 18.06 -29.73
C ALA A 570 -2.22 19.11 -29.82
N HIS A 571 -2.19 20.00 -30.82
CA HIS A 571 -3.09 21.15 -30.94
C HIS A 571 -3.05 21.99 -29.65
N VAL A 572 -1.86 22.45 -29.29
CA VAL A 572 -1.60 23.34 -28.15
C VAL A 572 -2.08 24.74 -28.52
N ASP A 573 -2.84 25.39 -27.64
CA ASP A 573 -3.26 26.77 -27.86
C ASP A 573 -2.14 27.74 -27.41
N PRO A 574 -1.98 28.93 -28.03
CA PRO A 574 -1.00 29.92 -27.62
C PRO A 574 -1.07 30.28 -26.13
N GLY A 575 0.04 30.08 -25.43
CA GLY A 575 0.18 30.37 -24.00
C GLY A 575 -0.28 29.26 -23.05
N ASP A 576 -0.71 28.09 -23.55
CA ASP A 576 -1.00 26.91 -22.71
C ASP A 576 0.27 26.38 -22.03
N GLU A 577 1.41 26.40 -22.72
CA GLU A 577 2.70 25.87 -22.26
C GLU A 577 3.79 26.94 -22.38
N PRO A 578 3.87 27.92 -21.44
CA PRO A 578 4.73 29.10 -21.57
C PRO A 578 6.23 28.81 -21.73
N TRP A 579 6.71 27.68 -21.21
CA TRP A 579 8.11 27.26 -21.29
C TRP A 579 8.56 26.92 -22.72
N LEU A 580 7.62 26.71 -23.66
CA LEU A 580 7.95 26.50 -25.07
C LEU A 580 8.60 27.74 -25.70
N ALA A 581 8.39 28.93 -25.11
CA ALA A 581 8.96 30.19 -25.59
C ALA A 581 10.51 30.20 -25.58
N GLU A 582 11.15 29.29 -24.83
CA GLU A 582 12.61 29.15 -24.78
C GLU A 582 13.18 28.33 -25.95
N LEU A 583 12.33 27.72 -26.77
CA LEU A 583 12.78 26.90 -27.91
C LEU A 583 13.60 27.75 -28.88
N ALA A 584 14.84 27.34 -29.14
CA ALA A 584 15.69 27.98 -30.14
C ALA A 584 15.11 27.77 -31.55
N LEU A 585 14.76 28.88 -32.20
CA LEU A 585 14.24 28.91 -33.57
C LEU A 585 15.06 29.90 -34.42
N PRO A 586 15.25 29.64 -35.72
CA PRO A 586 15.94 30.55 -36.62
C PRO A 586 15.08 31.79 -36.95
N GLY A 587 15.72 32.96 -36.90
CA GLY A 587 15.21 34.21 -37.45
C GLY A 587 15.48 34.35 -38.96
N ASP A 588 14.83 35.32 -39.60
CA ASP A 588 14.99 35.64 -41.03
C ASP A 588 16.39 36.21 -41.39
N ASP A 589 17.16 36.60 -40.39
CA ASP A 589 18.56 37.00 -40.47
C ASP A 589 19.54 35.83 -40.32
N GLY A 590 19.04 34.64 -39.98
CA GLY A 590 19.80 33.40 -39.82
C GLY A 590 20.41 33.18 -38.44
N ASP A 591 20.18 34.07 -37.47
CA ASP A 591 20.57 33.87 -36.08
C ASP A 591 19.48 33.08 -35.32
N LEU A 592 19.86 32.43 -34.20
CA LEU A 592 18.93 31.68 -33.35
C LEU A 592 18.39 32.58 -32.24
N TYR A 593 17.07 32.55 -32.07
CA TYR A 593 16.33 33.30 -31.05
C TYR A 593 15.46 32.34 -30.22
N PRO A 594 15.19 32.66 -28.95
CA PRO A 594 14.08 32.05 -28.23
C PRO A 594 12.79 32.32 -29.01
N ALA A 595 11.91 31.32 -29.13
CA ALA A 595 10.63 31.47 -29.80
C ALA A 595 9.82 32.68 -29.29
N GLY A 596 9.89 32.96 -27.99
CA GLY A 596 9.26 34.11 -27.33
C GLY A 596 9.82 35.49 -27.72
N GLU A 597 10.96 35.53 -28.40
CA GLU A 597 11.60 36.76 -28.87
C GLU A 597 11.50 36.93 -30.40
N LEU A 598 10.79 36.02 -31.09
CA LEU A 598 10.51 36.13 -32.51
C LEU A 598 9.13 36.72 -32.77
N LEU A 599 9.06 37.68 -33.68
CA LEU A 599 7.81 38.24 -34.20
C LEU A 599 7.37 37.51 -35.46
N LEU A 600 6.06 37.32 -35.62
CA LEU A 600 5.52 37.04 -36.95
C LEU A 600 5.75 38.26 -37.87
N PRO A 601 5.99 38.05 -39.18
CA PRO A 601 6.25 39.14 -40.13
C PRO A 601 5.16 40.23 -40.17
N ASP A 602 3.91 39.82 -39.94
CA ASP A 602 2.72 40.69 -39.95
C ASP A 602 2.29 41.17 -38.54
N SER A 603 3.09 40.87 -37.49
CA SER A 603 2.78 41.24 -36.11
C SER A 603 2.73 42.76 -35.94
N PRO A 604 1.69 43.32 -35.27
CA PRO A 604 1.60 44.76 -35.01
C PRO A 604 2.76 45.28 -34.15
N LEU A 605 3.35 44.43 -33.29
CA LEU A 605 4.45 44.82 -32.40
C LEU A 605 5.65 45.38 -33.16
N ARG A 606 5.90 44.89 -34.37
CA ARG A 606 7.04 45.29 -35.19
C ARG A 606 7.10 46.80 -35.45
N THR A 607 5.96 47.48 -35.44
CA THR A 607 5.87 48.93 -35.64
C THR A 607 5.69 49.73 -34.36
N LEU A 608 5.45 49.04 -33.24
CA LEU A 608 5.18 49.66 -31.93
C LEU A 608 6.43 49.70 -31.05
N MET A 609 7.28 48.67 -31.18
CA MET A 609 8.51 48.52 -30.41
C MET A 609 9.60 49.47 -30.91
N ALA A 610 10.48 49.88 -30.01
CA ALA A 610 11.66 50.64 -30.34
C ALA A 610 12.56 49.87 -31.33
N ASP A 611 13.28 50.59 -32.20
CA ASP A 611 14.15 50.01 -33.24
C ASP A 611 15.29 49.14 -32.66
N ASP A 612 15.65 49.32 -31.38
CA ASP A 612 16.68 48.58 -30.66
C ASP A 612 16.12 47.50 -29.71
N ALA A 613 14.82 47.22 -29.76
CA ALA A 613 14.22 46.10 -29.03
C ALA A 613 14.83 44.76 -29.49
N PRO A 614 15.05 43.79 -28.58
CA PRO A 614 15.79 42.55 -28.87
C PRO A 614 14.98 41.51 -29.66
N PHE A 615 13.96 41.92 -30.43
CA PHE A 615 13.09 41.01 -31.16
C PHE A 615 13.61 40.69 -32.56
N GLY A 616 13.64 39.40 -32.92
CA GLY A 616 13.87 38.93 -34.29
C GLY A 616 12.55 38.76 -35.08
N VAL A 617 12.63 38.47 -36.38
CA VAL A 617 11.48 38.04 -37.19
C VAL A 617 11.66 36.57 -37.54
N VAL A 618 10.62 35.75 -37.36
CA VAL A 618 10.74 34.30 -37.61
C VAL A 618 11.10 33.99 -39.06
N ASP A 619 11.95 32.97 -39.28
CA ASP A 619 12.32 32.51 -40.61
C ASP A 619 11.10 32.11 -41.48
N GLY A 620 11.18 32.47 -42.77
CA GLY A 620 10.09 32.27 -43.72
C GLY A 620 9.86 30.80 -44.09
N GLU A 621 10.91 29.97 -44.15
CA GLU A 621 10.77 28.53 -44.44
C GLU A 621 10.08 27.81 -43.27
N LEU A 622 10.42 28.20 -42.03
CA LEU A 622 9.78 27.70 -40.82
C LEU A 622 8.27 28.03 -40.78
N LEU A 623 7.92 29.28 -41.10
CA LEU A 623 6.53 29.74 -41.17
C LEU A 623 5.73 29.02 -42.26
N GLU A 624 6.32 28.78 -43.44
CA GLU A 624 5.67 28.01 -44.51
C GLU A 624 5.45 26.55 -44.12
N LYS A 625 6.38 25.93 -43.39
CA LYS A 625 6.32 24.51 -42.99
C LYS A 625 5.30 24.25 -41.88
N TRP A 626 5.31 25.06 -40.81
CA TRP A 626 4.53 24.80 -39.59
C TRP A 626 3.29 25.69 -39.44
N GLY A 627 3.25 26.83 -40.13
CA GLY A 627 2.15 27.79 -40.05
C GLY A 627 2.16 28.63 -38.76
N ALA A 628 1.45 29.77 -38.82
CA ALA A 628 1.39 30.73 -37.72
C ALA A 628 0.79 30.14 -36.42
N GLU A 629 -0.21 29.27 -36.52
CA GLU A 629 -0.85 28.66 -35.33
C GLU A 629 0.14 27.84 -34.49
N THR A 630 0.99 27.01 -35.11
CA THR A 630 1.98 26.21 -34.37
C THR A 630 3.11 27.07 -33.81
N LEU A 631 3.54 28.09 -34.57
CA LEU A 631 4.59 29.01 -34.12
C LEU A 631 4.14 29.88 -32.95
N THR A 632 2.91 30.40 -32.99
CA THR A 632 2.34 31.14 -31.86
C THR A 632 2.10 30.24 -30.64
N ALA A 633 1.82 28.94 -30.84
CA ALA A 633 1.70 27.97 -29.75
C ALA A 633 3.03 27.73 -29.02
N VAL A 634 4.18 27.79 -29.70
CA VAL A 634 5.51 27.74 -29.05
C VAL A 634 6.00 29.10 -28.56
N GLY A 635 5.23 30.18 -28.71
CA GLY A 635 5.55 31.49 -28.14
C GLY A 635 5.95 32.57 -29.14
N VAL A 636 6.01 32.30 -30.44
CA VAL A 636 6.26 33.34 -31.47
C VAL A 636 5.16 34.40 -31.42
N LEU A 637 5.54 35.67 -31.40
CA LEU A 637 4.68 36.79 -31.06
C LEU A 637 3.88 37.32 -32.27
N ASP A 638 2.55 37.27 -32.17
CA ASP A 638 1.58 37.92 -33.07
C ASP A 638 0.97 39.21 -32.46
N GLY A 639 1.58 39.71 -31.40
CA GLY A 639 1.06 40.80 -30.56
C GLY A 639 1.73 40.77 -29.20
N PHE A 640 1.31 41.60 -28.26
CA PHE A 640 1.92 41.61 -26.93
C PHE A 640 1.80 40.24 -26.23
N ALA A 641 2.88 39.77 -25.63
CA ALA A 641 2.85 38.56 -24.81
C ALA A 641 2.11 38.84 -23.49
N LEU A 642 1.39 37.82 -23.00
CA LEU A 642 0.78 37.85 -21.67
C LEU A 642 1.58 36.96 -20.73
N ALA A 643 2.14 37.55 -19.68
CA ALA A 643 2.68 36.80 -18.55
C ALA A 643 1.51 36.26 -17.72
N ARG A 644 1.49 34.95 -17.47
CA ARG A 644 0.51 34.29 -16.61
C ARG A 644 1.25 33.45 -15.57
N SER A 645 0.80 33.54 -14.33
CA SER A 645 1.30 32.72 -13.25
C SER A 645 0.19 32.43 -12.26
N GLU A 646 0.30 31.28 -11.59
CA GLU A 646 -0.59 30.90 -10.49
C GLU A 646 0.14 31.10 -9.16
N ASP A 647 -0.64 31.35 -8.10
CA ASP A 647 -0.16 31.45 -6.72
C ASP A 647 1.06 32.38 -6.51
N VAL A 648 1.05 33.55 -7.17
CA VAL A 648 2.14 34.53 -7.12
C VAL A 648 2.29 35.11 -5.71
N ASN A 649 3.48 35.02 -5.14
CA ASN A 649 3.77 35.53 -3.80
C ASN A 649 4.23 36.98 -3.83
N LEU A 650 3.37 37.90 -3.35
CA LEU A 650 3.67 39.33 -3.37
C LEU A 650 4.88 39.70 -2.50
N ALA A 651 5.07 39.05 -1.36
CA ALA A 651 6.26 39.32 -0.53
C ALA A 651 7.54 38.80 -1.21
N GLY A 652 7.44 37.70 -1.94
CA GLY A 652 8.55 37.17 -2.74
C GLY A 652 8.96 38.11 -3.87
N LEU A 653 7.99 38.70 -4.58
CA LEU A 653 8.27 39.69 -5.62
C LEU A 653 8.85 40.99 -5.05
N ALA A 654 8.27 41.53 -3.97
CA ALA A 654 8.73 42.77 -3.36
C ALA A 654 10.18 42.68 -2.82
N ASP A 655 10.57 41.52 -2.28
CA ASP A 655 11.93 41.27 -1.80
C ASP A 655 12.88 40.71 -2.90
N GLU A 656 12.45 40.71 -4.17
CA GLU A 656 13.19 40.17 -5.34
C GLU A 656 13.60 38.68 -5.22
N ALA A 657 12.91 37.92 -4.36
CA ALA A 657 13.15 36.49 -4.16
C ALA A 657 12.46 35.62 -5.23
N GLU A 658 11.41 36.14 -5.84
CA GLU A 658 10.69 35.58 -6.99
C GLU A 658 10.71 36.62 -8.13
N THR A 659 10.53 36.18 -9.37
CA THR A 659 10.42 37.08 -10.52
C THR A 659 9.38 36.58 -11.51
N LEU A 660 8.65 37.50 -12.16
CA LEU A 660 7.76 37.24 -13.29
C LEU A 660 8.37 37.72 -14.61
N HIS A 661 9.62 38.18 -14.59
CA HIS A 661 10.32 38.79 -15.72
C HIS A 661 9.56 39.98 -16.31
N LEU A 662 8.96 40.80 -15.45
CA LEU A 662 8.28 42.04 -15.80
C LEU A 662 9.05 43.26 -15.25
N ASP A 663 8.93 44.39 -15.93
CA ASP A 663 9.56 45.66 -15.53
C ASP A 663 8.94 46.21 -14.24
N ASP A 664 9.75 46.66 -13.27
CA ASP A 664 9.28 47.22 -11.99
C ASP A 664 8.23 46.37 -11.22
N GLU A 665 8.28 45.03 -11.33
CA GLU A 665 7.32 44.12 -10.68
C GLU A 665 7.39 44.13 -9.14
N ASP A 666 8.57 44.39 -8.58
CA ASP A 666 8.85 44.59 -7.17
C ASP A 666 8.08 45.82 -6.63
N LEU A 667 8.12 46.93 -7.37
CA LEU A 667 7.43 48.17 -7.00
C LEU A 667 5.91 48.02 -7.06
N TRP A 668 5.39 47.20 -7.98
CA TRP A 668 3.97 46.83 -8.01
C TRP A 668 3.59 46.03 -6.77
N ALA A 669 4.39 45.01 -6.44
CA ALA A 669 4.15 44.18 -5.27
C ALA A 669 4.17 45.01 -3.97
N ASP A 670 5.11 45.93 -3.82
CA ASP A 670 5.18 46.87 -2.72
C ASP A 670 3.93 47.77 -2.61
N ASP A 671 3.43 48.29 -3.73
CA ASP A 671 2.19 49.09 -3.75
C ASP A 671 0.97 48.26 -3.36
N ALA A 672 0.90 47.01 -3.83
CA ALA A 672 -0.16 46.08 -3.44
C ALA A 672 -0.09 45.74 -1.94
N LEU A 673 1.11 45.46 -1.40
CA LEU A 673 1.34 45.17 0.02
C LEU A 673 0.97 46.36 0.91
N ARG A 674 1.33 47.58 0.53
CA ARG A 674 0.94 48.81 1.25
C ARG A 674 -0.59 48.96 1.33
N ARG A 675 -1.30 48.69 0.23
CA ARG A 675 -2.77 48.80 0.16
C ARG A 675 -3.51 47.78 1.02
N ILE A 676 -3.01 46.55 1.12
CA ILE A 676 -3.64 45.49 1.94
C ILE A 676 -3.26 45.59 3.42
N GLY A 677 -2.18 46.31 3.75
CA GLY A 677 -1.65 46.48 5.10
C GLY A 677 -0.84 45.28 5.60
N PRO A 678 -0.27 45.35 6.81
CA PRO A 678 0.59 44.30 7.36
C PRO A 678 -0.15 42.96 7.51
N GLN A 679 0.49 41.86 7.09
CA GLN A 679 -0.06 40.50 7.13
C GLN A 679 0.78 39.57 8.00
N GLU A 680 0.15 38.56 8.62
CA GLU A 680 0.85 37.54 9.43
C GLU A 680 1.60 36.51 8.56
N LEU A 681 1.13 36.27 7.34
CA LEU A 681 1.74 35.37 6.36
C LEU A 681 1.76 36.05 4.97
N PRO A 682 2.67 35.63 4.07
CA PRO A 682 2.78 36.20 2.73
C PRO A 682 1.45 36.09 1.96
N PRO A 683 0.92 37.21 1.43
CA PRO A 683 -0.29 37.22 0.62
C PRO A 683 0.01 36.77 -0.82
N LEU A 684 -0.94 36.04 -1.42
CA LEU A 684 -0.78 35.44 -2.75
C LEU A 684 -1.78 36.02 -3.75
N VAL A 685 -1.42 36.06 -5.03
CA VAL A 685 -2.33 36.31 -6.16
C VAL A 685 -2.56 34.97 -6.86
N PRO A 686 -3.72 34.32 -6.66
CA PRO A 686 -3.95 32.96 -7.18
C PRO A 686 -3.89 32.86 -8.70
N GLU A 687 -4.38 33.89 -9.39
CA GLU A 687 -4.37 34.01 -10.85
C GLU A 687 -3.79 35.37 -11.21
N PHE A 688 -2.61 35.38 -11.82
CA PHE A 688 -1.92 36.58 -12.27
C PHE A 688 -1.93 36.67 -13.79
N THR A 689 -2.17 37.85 -14.33
CA THR A 689 -2.06 38.13 -15.77
C THR A 689 -1.54 39.54 -15.98
N ALA A 690 -0.50 39.68 -16.79
CA ALA A 690 0.11 40.95 -17.14
C ALA A 690 0.55 40.99 -18.61
N VAL A 691 0.67 42.18 -19.18
CA VAL A 691 1.29 42.38 -20.49
C VAL A 691 2.80 42.54 -20.31
N ARG A 692 3.59 41.81 -21.10
CA ARG A 692 5.06 41.88 -21.08
C ARG A 692 5.60 43.01 -21.97
N ASP A 693 6.85 43.37 -21.73
CA ASP A 693 7.69 44.17 -22.62
C ASP A 693 7.11 45.55 -22.95
N LEU A 694 6.42 46.16 -21.97
CA LEU A 694 5.78 47.48 -22.11
C LEU A 694 6.83 48.60 -22.20
N GLU A 695 7.95 48.45 -21.50
CA GLU A 695 9.09 49.35 -21.48
C GLU A 695 9.78 49.51 -22.85
N LEU A 696 9.54 48.55 -23.77
CA LEU A 696 10.10 48.54 -25.12
C LEU A 696 9.23 49.29 -26.15
N VAL A 697 8.06 49.80 -25.75
CA VAL A 697 7.12 50.51 -26.63
C VAL A 697 7.58 51.94 -26.91
N ASP A 698 7.68 52.32 -28.18
CA ASP A 698 7.96 53.69 -28.64
C ASP A 698 6.65 54.44 -29.00
N ASP A 699 5.74 53.84 -29.79
CA ASP A 699 4.46 54.46 -30.17
C ASP A 699 3.30 54.08 -29.22
N TRP A 700 3.24 54.77 -28.07
CA TRP A 700 2.18 54.58 -27.08
C TRP A 700 0.76 54.89 -27.59
N ALA A 701 0.62 55.83 -28.54
CA ALA A 701 -0.68 56.19 -29.08
C ALA A 701 -1.28 55.08 -29.95
N ALA A 702 -0.43 54.33 -30.66
CA ALA A 702 -0.84 53.13 -31.38
C ALA A 702 -0.95 51.91 -30.44
N ALA A 703 -0.02 51.74 -29.49
CA ALA A 703 -0.02 50.63 -28.55
C ALA A 703 -1.28 50.59 -27.69
N LEU A 704 -1.74 51.73 -27.14
CA LEU A 704 -2.98 51.79 -26.35
C LEU A 704 -4.23 51.35 -27.13
N LYS A 705 -4.26 51.54 -28.46
CA LYS A 705 -5.37 51.04 -29.29
C LYS A 705 -5.35 49.52 -29.44
N VAL A 706 -4.16 48.94 -29.53
CA VAL A 706 -3.97 47.48 -29.55
C VAL A 706 -4.36 46.90 -28.19
N LEU A 707 -3.79 47.45 -27.10
CA LEU A 707 -4.07 47.05 -25.72
C LEU A 707 -5.55 47.21 -25.31
N ALA A 708 -6.28 48.13 -25.94
CA ALA A 708 -7.72 48.29 -25.72
C ALA A 708 -8.57 47.12 -26.24
N GLY A 709 -8.02 46.25 -27.10
CA GLY A 709 -8.66 45.05 -27.64
C GLY A 709 -8.34 43.77 -26.85
N PRO A 710 -9.15 42.70 -27.01
CA PRO A 710 -8.81 41.39 -26.45
C PRO A 710 -7.59 40.79 -27.17
N PRO A 711 -6.76 39.97 -26.48
CA PRO A 711 -6.95 39.54 -25.09
C PRO A 711 -6.39 40.52 -24.03
N TRP A 712 -5.58 41.51 -24.42
CA TRP A 712 -4.82 42.37 -23.49
C TRP A 712 -5.67 43.27 -22.61
N ARG A 713 -6.82 43.72 -23.13
CA ARG A 713 -7.73 44.61 -22.39
C ARG A 713 -8.03 44.11 -20.99
N ALA A 714 -8.28 42.81 -20.83
CA ALA A 714 -8.62 42.21 -19.53
C ALA A 714 -7.48 42.36 -18.50
N ALA A 715 -6.22 42.22 -18.94
CA ALA A 715 -5.04 42.39 -18.09
C ALA A 715 -4.87 43.83 -17.56
N ILE A 716 -5.61 44.80 -18.12
CA ILE A 716 -5.63 46.20 -17.68
C ILE A 716 -6.90 46.48 -16.87
N VAL A 717 -8.08 46.15 -17.40
CA VAL A 717 -9.35 46.60 -16.80
C VAL A 717 -9.83 45.76 -15.63
N ASP A 718 -9.36 44.52 -15.50
CA ASP A 718 -9.77 43.63 -14.42
C ASP A 718 -8.72 43.67 -13.29
N PRO A 719 -9.12 43.92 -12.03
CA PRO A 719 -8.17 44.06 -10.93
C PRO A 719 -7.53 42.71 -10.57
N ALA A 720 -6.29 42.77 -10.07
CA ALA A 720 -5.65 41.61 -9.44
C ALA A 720 -6.30 41.35 -8.08
N HIS A 721 -6.51 40.07 -7.75
CA HIS A 721 -7.16 39.66 -6.51
C HIS A 721 -6.16 39.01 -5.56
N VAL A 722 -5.82 39.72 -4.49
CA VAL A 722 -4.91 39.25 -3.45
C VAL A 722 -5.67 38.43 -2.42
N THR A 723 -5.24 37.20 -2.18
CA THR A 723 -5.78 36.31 -1.15
C THR A 723 -4.92 36.38 0.10
N LEU A 724 -5.55 36.76 1.21
CA LEU A 724 -4.92 36.83 2.52
C LEU A 724 -5.01 35.47 3.23
N HIS A 725 -4.17 35.25 4.24
CA HIS A 725 -4.13 34.00 5.01
C HIS A 725 -5.44 33.62 5.72
N ASN A 726 -6.30 34.61 5.97
CA ASN A 726 -7.63 34.43 6.57
C ASN A 726 -8.72 34.06 5.54
N GLY A 727 -8.35 33.91 4.26
CA GLY A 727 -9.25 33.60 3.15
C GLY A 727 -9.99 34.80 2.55
N ARG A 728 -9.77 36.02 3.07
CA ARG A 728 -10.33 37.26 2.50
C ARG A 728 -9.59 37.59 1.20
N ARG A 729 -10.34 37.99 0.17
CA ARG A 729 -9.79 38.54 -1.08
C ARG A 729 -9.89 40.05 -1.08
N VAL A 730 -8.82 40.72 -1.47
CA VAL A 730 -8.74 42.18 -1.62
C VAL A 730 -8.37 42.48 -3.07
N ALA A 731 -9.12 43.36 -3.72
CA ALA A 731 -8.83 43.81 -5.07
C ALA A 731 -7.74 44.90 -5.03
N VAL A 732 -6.73 44.76 -5.88
CA VAL A 732 -5.71 45.77 -6.13
C VAL A 732 -5.61 46.01 -7.65
N PRO A 733 -5.08 47.15 -8.12
CA PRO A 733 -4.84 47.34 -9.55
C PRO A 733 -4.01 46.19 -10.13
N SER A 734 -4.37 45.75 -11.34
CA SER A 734 -3.51 44.79 -12.06
C SER A 734 -2.13 45.41 -12.29
N TYR A 735 -1.11 44.57 -12.45
CA TYR A 735 0.24 45.03 -12.75
C TYR A 735 0.24 45.94 -13.99
N THR A 736 -0.42 45.52 -15.08
CA THR A 736 -0.47 46.30 -16.32
C THR A 736 -1.10 47.67 -16.13
N ALA A 737 -2.22 47.76 -15.40
CA ALA A 737 -2.88 49.03 -15.10
C ALA A 737 -1.99 49.93 -14.22
N TRP A 738 -1.37 49.34 -13.20
CA TRP A 738 -0.47 50.02 -12.28
C TRP A 738 0.76 50.59 -13.00
N TRP A 739 1.34 49.83 -13.95
CA TRP A 739 2.52 50.23 -14.72
C TRP A 739 2.16 51.37 -15.68
N LEU A 740 1.08 51.20 -16.45
CA LEU A 740 0.60 52.21 -17.40
C LEU A 740 0.20 53.53 -16.72
N GLY A 741 -0.38 53.47 -15.52
CA GLY A 741 -0.76 54.65 -14.75
C GLY A 741 0.42 55.50 -14.26
N ARG A 742 1.62 54.93 -14.15
CA ARG A 742 2.85 55.60 -13.68
C ARG A 742 3.73 56.13 -14.81
N HIS A 743 3.49 55.67 -16.04
CA HIS A 743 4.27 56.01 -17.21
C HIS A 743 3.56 57.07 -18.08
N PRO A 744 4.32 57.88 -18.85
CA PRO A 744 3.77 58.95 -19.68
C PRO A 744 3.10 58.41 -20.98
N VAL A 745 2.16 57.48 -20.83
CA VAL A 745 1.58 56.72 -21.95
C VAL A 745 0.40 57.44 -22.61
N LEU A 746 -0.20 58.43 -21.94
CA LEU A 746 -1.40 59.12 -22.42
C LEU A 746 -1.05 60.54 -22.87
N ASP A 747 -0.91 60.74 -24.18
CA ASP A 747 -0.47 62.01 -24.79
C ASP A 747 0.86 62.53 -24.21
N GLY A 748 1.79 61.61 -23.90
CA GLY A 748 3.10 61.91 -23.33
C GLY A 748 3.07 62.30 -21.84
N ARG A 749 1.94 62.07 -21.15
CA ARG A 749 1.73 62.39 -19.73
C ARG A 749 1.16 61.20 -18.96
N ARG A 750 1.24 61.25 -17.63
CA ARG A 750 0.70 60.20 -16.78
C ARG A 750 -0.83 60.24 -16.78
N PRO A 751 -1.53 59.10 -16.90
CA PRO A 751 -2.99 59.06 -16.85
C PRO A 751 -3.61 59.74 -15.61
N GLY A 752 -2.98 59.64 -14.44
CA GLY A 752 -3.42 60.30 -13.19
C GLY A 752 -3.40 61.84 -13.22
N GLU A 753 -2.84 62.46 -14.26
CA GLU A 753 -2.92 63.91 -14.47
C GLU A 753 -4.25 64.36 -15.11
N PHE A 754 -5.05 63.39 -15.57
CA PHE A 754 -6.29 63.64 -16.25
C PHE A 754 -7.51 63.30 -15.39
N ARG A 755 -8.65 63.88 -15.77
CA ARG A 755 -9.98 63.55 -15.28
C ARG A 755 -10.92 63.20 -16.43
N LEU A 756 -11.96 62.42 -16.12
CA LEU A 756 -13.08 62.20 -17.03
C LEU A 756 -13.93 63.47 -17.21
N ARG A 757 -14.72 63.49 -18.30
CA ARG A 757 -15.74 64.51 -18.53
C ARG A 757 -16.98 64.18 -17.70
N GLY A 758 -17.45 65.10 -16.87
CA GLY A 758 -18.72 64.92 -16.13
C GLY A 758 -18.74 65.71 -14.83
N ASP A 759 -17.96 65.27 -13.85
CA ASP A 759 -17.77 65.98 -12.58
C ASP A 759 -16.67 67.06 -12.72
N ASP A 760 -17.00 68.27 -12.29
CA ASP A 760 -16.12 69.43 -12.32
C ASP A 760 -15.53 69.76 -10.93
N SER A 761 -15.73 68.90 -9.93
CA SER A 761 -15.15 69.02 -8.59
C SER A 761 -13.62 69.14 -8.63
N LEU A 762 -12.97 68.44 -9.57
CA LEU A 762 -11.51 68.45 -9.79
C LEU A 762 -11.05 69.39 -10.92
N ALA A 763 -11.98 70.16 -11.51
CA ALA A 763 -11.66 70.99 -12.67
C ALA A 763 -10.68 72.14 -12.31
N GLY A 764 -9.61 72.24 -13.10
CA GLY A 764 -8.53 73.21 -12.89
C GLY A 764 -7.33 72.64 -12.11
N LEU A 765 -7.53 71.53 -11.39
CA LEU A 765 -6.47 70.71 -10.79
C LEU A 765 -6.03 69.55 -11.71
N TYR A 766 -6.96 69.05 -12.55
CA TYR A 766 -6.76 67.95 -13.50
C TYR A 766 -7.27 68.34 -14.89
N ASP A 767 -6.56 67.88 -15.93
CA ASP A 767 -6.91 68.14 -17.34
C ASP A 767 -7.92 67.11 -17.85
N VAL A 768 -8.70 67.44 -18.88
CA VAL A 768 -9.65 66.48 -19.45
C VAL A 768 -8.90 65.42 -20.26
N ALA A 769 -9.17 64.13 -20.01
CA ALA A 769 -8.56 63.04 -20.76
C ALA A 769 -8.81 63.15 -22.27
N PRO A 770 -7.83 62.78 -23.13
CA PRO A 770 -7.97 62.83 -24.57
C PRO A 770 -9.03 61.82 -25.08
N ASP A 771 -9.68 62.17 -26.19
CA ASP A 771 -10.69 61.31 -26.81
C ASP A 771 -10.02 60.12 -27.54
N GLY A 772 -10.67 58.95 -27.58
CA GLY A 772 -10.21 57.78 -28.36
C GLY A 772 -10.09 56.47 -27.58
N LEU A 773 -10.13 56.53 -26.25
CA LEU A 773 -10.28 55.38 -25.35
C LEU A 773 -11.62 55.47 -24.63
N ASP A 774 -12.20 54.31 -24.28
CA ASP A 774 -13.44 54.29 -23.51
C ASP A 774 -13.20 54.56 -22.02
N GLU A 775 -14.25 55.01 -21.32
CA GLU A 775 -14.18 55.40 -19.91
C GLU A 775 -13.63 54.29 -19.00
N ARG A 776 -14.01 53.03 -19.22
CA ARG A 776 -13.57 51.93 -18.34
C ARG A 776 -12.06 51.70 -18.44
N LEU A 777 -11.48 51.84 -19.64
CA LEU A 777 -10.03 51.74 -19.80
C LEU A 777 -9.33 52.95 -19.17
N LEU A 778 -9.85 54.16 -19.38
CA LEU A 778 -9.29 55.38 -18.76
C LEU A 778 -9.29 55.30 -17.23
N LEU A 779 -10.36 54.79 -16.62
CA LEU A 779 -10.42 54.55 -15.18
C LEU A 779 -9.37 53.55 -14.71
N ALA A 780 -9.21 52.44 -15.44
CA ALA A 780 -8.19 51.43 -15.11
C ALA A 780 -6.76 52.00 -15.20
N LEU A 781 -6.50 52.91 -16.14
CA LEU A 781 -5.21 53.60 -16.25
C LEU A 781 -4.97 54.62 -15.11
N GLY A 782 -5.98 54.96 -14.31
CA GLY A 782 -5.88 55.91 -13.20
C GLY A 782 -6.39 57.32 -13.50
N VAL A 783 -7.14 57.52 -14.58
CA VAL A 783 -7.80 58.81 -14.87
C VAL A 783 -8.86 59.10 -13.79
N ARG A 784 -8.81 60.30 -13.19
CA ARG A 784 -9.68 60.68 -12.06
C ARG A 784 -11.13 60.94 -12.48
N THR A 785 -12.06 60.76 -11.55
CA THR A 785 -13.52 60.90 -11.76
C THR A 785 -14.07 62.09 -10.99
N SER A 786 -14.07 61.97 -9.67
CA SER A 786 -14.68 62.88 -8.72
C SER A 786 -13.75 63.09 -7.52
N LEU A 787 -14.01 64.16 -6.77
CA LEU A 787 -13.32 64.42 -5.51
C LEU A 787 -13.55 63.31 -4.47
N GLU A 788 -14.76 62.75 -4.40
CA GLU A 788 -15.10 61.68 -3.46
C GLU A 788 -14.27 60.43 -3.75
N GLU A 789 -14.22 59.97 -5.01
CA GLU A 789 -13.42 58.81 -5.39
C GLU A 789 -11.92 59.05 -5.20
N LEU A 790 -11.43 60.27 -5.46
CA LEU A 790 -10.04 60.62 -5.18
C LEU A 790 -9.72 60.52 -3.69
N LEU A 791 -10.57 61.03 -2.81
CA LEU A 791 -10.33 60.99 -1.36
C LEU A 791 -10.49 59.58 -0.75
N ASP A 792 -11.28 58.70 -1.39
CA ASP A 792 -11.38 57.28 -1.03
C ASP A 792 -10.14 56.47 -1.44
N GLU A 793 -9.32 56.96 -2.39
CA GLU A 793 -8.07 56.31 -2.79
C GLU A 793 -6.98 56.47 -1.71
N PRO A 794 -6.22 55.40 -1.40
CA PRO A 794 -5.04 55.49 -0.55
C PRO A 794 -4.04 56.54 -1.09
N GLY A 795 -3.75 57.56 -0.30
CA GLY A 795 -2.87 58.68 -0.68
C GLY A 795 -3.52 59.76 -1.54
N GLY A 796 -4.81 59.64 -1.89
CA GLY A 796 -5.48 60.62 -2.74
C GLY A 796 -5.68 61.99 -2.08
N ALA A 797 -5.78 62.04 -0.75
CA ALA A 797 -5.74 63.29 0.01
C ALA A 797 -4.41 64.03 -0.14
N GLN A 798 -3.28 63.31 -0.12
CA GLN A 798 -1.96 63.89 -0.37
C GLN A 798 -1.86 64.38 -1.81
N GLU A 799 -2.30 63.56 -2.79
CA GLU A 799 -2.32 63.97 -4.20
C GLU A 799 -3.13 65.26 -4.41
N LEU A 800 -4.30 65.38 -3.76
CA LEU A 800 -5.11 66.59 -3.81
C LEU A 800 -4.35 67.80 -3.26
N LEU A 801 -3.65 67.66 -2.14
CA LEU A 801 -2.84 68.72 -1.55
C LEU A 801 -1.69 69.13 -2.46
N ASP A 802 -0.98 68.17 -3.06
CA ASP A 802 0.10 68.45 -3.99
C ASP A 802 -0.41 69.24 -5.21
N ARG A 803 -1.61 68.89 -5.73
CA ARG A 803 -2.26 69.65 -6.81
C ARG A 803 -2.74 71.03 -6.34
N LEU A 804 -3.20 71.14 -5.09
CA LEU A 804 -3.56 72.41 -4.48
C LEU A 804 -2.34 73.31 -4.22
N GLY A 805 -1.14 72.75 -4.09
CA GLY A 805 0.14 73.47 -4.01
C GLY A 805 0.77 73.82 -5.36
N ASP A 806 0.36 73.16 -6.46
CA ASP A 806 0.97 73.35 -7.79
C ASP A 806 0.65 74.75 -8.38
N PRO A 807 1.66 75.62 -8.64
CA PRO A 807 1.46 76.95 -9.22
C PRO A 807 0.93 76.94 -10.66
N GLY A 808 1.07 75.81 -11.38
CA GLY A 808 0.52 75.61 -12.72
C GLY A 808 -0.98 75.35 -12.76
N ARG A 809 -1.62 75.17 -11.59
CA ARG A 809 -3.06 74.89 -11.47
C ARG A 809 -3.86 76.11 -11.03
N SER A 810 -5.18 76.05 -11.14
CA SER A 810 -6.07 77.13 -10.68
C SER A 810 -7.40 76.57 -10.18
N VAL A 811 -7.90 77.07 -9.05
CA VAL A 811 -9.18 76.67 -8.47
C VAL A 811 -10.04 77.90 -8.23
N THR A 812 -11.32 77.80 -8.51
CA THR A 812 -12.28 78.89 -8.28
C THR A 812 -12.71 78.93 -6.82
N ARG A 813 -13.06 80.13 -6.31
CA ARG A 813 -13.44 80.33 -4.91
C ARG A 813 -14.61 79.46 -4.45
N ASP A 814 -15.61 79.27 -5.31
CA ASP A 814 -16.80 78.44 -5.04
C ASP A 814 -16.45 76.96 -4.79
N ARG A 815 -15.35 76.48 -5.38
CA ARG A 815 -14.89 75.09 -5.23
C ARG A 815 -13.92 74.89 -4.09
N LEU A 816 -13.06 75.88 -3.83
CA LEU A 816 -11.99 75.77 -2.83
C LEU A 816 -12.55 75.43 -1.43
N ALA A 817 -13.65 76.07 -1.02
CA ALA A 817 -14.29 75.75 0.26
C ALA A 817 -14.84 74.32 0.30
N GLY A 818 -15.34 73.80 -0.82
CA GLY A 818 -15.79 72.42 -0.96
C GLY A 818 -14.65 71.42 -0.85
N LEU A 819 -13.50 71.70 -1.45
CA LEU A 819 -12.29 70.86 -1.36
C LEU A 819 -11.77 70.79 0.08
N TRP A 820 -11.66 71.93 0.76
CA TRP A 820 -11.23 71.97 2.17
C TRP A 820 -12.23 71.29 3.11
N THR A 821 -13.53 71.44 2.85
CA THR A 821 -14.57 70.76 3.62
C THR A 821 -14.50 69.25 3.42
N ALA A 822 -14.37 68.79 2.18
CA ALA A 822 -14.27 67.37 1.87
C ALA A 822 -13.04 66.73 2.52
N LEU A 823 -11.87 67.38 2.43
CA LEU A 823 -10.65 66.92 3.08
C LEU A 823 -10.80 66.80 4.61
N ALA A 824 -11.48 67.77 5.25
CA ALA A 824 -11.74 67.73 6.68
C ALA A 824 -12.76 66.65 7.09
N ASP A 825 -13.72 66.32 6.22
CA ASP A 825 -14.72 65.27 6.45
C ASP A 825 -14.17 63.85 6.19
N THR A 826 -13.03 63.71 5.47
CA THR A 826 -12.40 62.41 5.24
C THR A 826 -11.84 61.83 6.54
N PRO A 827 -12.28 60.62 6.95
CA PRO A 827 -11.79 59.97 8.16
C PRO A 827 -10.38 59.39 7.95
N GLU A 828 -9.54 59.42 8.98
CA GLU A 828 -8.22 58.75 8.99
C GLU A 828 -7.31 59.09 7.80
N VAL A 829 -7.17 60.38 7.50
CA VAL A 829 -6.24 60.90 6.48
C VAL A 829 -4.81 60.94 7.03
N ASP A 830 -3.89 60.31 6.32
CA ASP A 830 -2.43 60.43 6.50
C ASP A 830 -1.88 61.34 5.40
N ILE A 831 -1.47 62.55 5.78
CA ILE A 831 -0.92 63.58 4.89
C ILE A 831 0.32 64.19 5.51
N GLU A 832 1.25 64.59 4.65
CA GLU A 832 2.35 65.47 5.01
C GLU A 832 1.87 66.94 4.87
N PRO A 833 2.04 67.79 5.90
CA PRO A 833 1.66 69.20 5.82
C PRO A 833 2.31 69.88 4.60
N PRO A 834 1.51 70.57 3.76
CA PRO A 834 2.03 71.14 2.52
C PRO A 834 2.84 72.41 2.79
N ASP A 835 3.90 72.65 2.02
CA ASP A 835 4.65 73.93 2.08
C ASP A 835 3.82 75.11 1.53
N HIS A 836 2.94 74.84 0.55
CA HIS A 836 2.14 75.85 -0.14
C HIS A 836 0.69 75.39 -0.26
N LEU A 837 -0.26 76.31 -0.08
CA LEU A 837 -1.69 76.01 -0.11
C LEU A 837 -2.48 77.15 -0.75
N ARG A 838 -3.70 76.83 -1.19
CA ARG A 838 -4.63 77.84 -1.72
C ARG A 838 -5.52 78.39 -0.62
N ALA A 839 -5.37 79.67 -0.34
CA ALA A 839 -6.13 80.40 0.67
C ALA A 839 -6.98 81.50 0.03
N VAL A 840 -7.97 82.00 0.77
CA VAL A 840 -8.77 83.16 0.39
C VAL A 840 -8.17 84.41 1.03
N VAL A 841 -7.69 85.35 0.23
CA VAL A 841 -7.18 86.67 0.66
C VAL A 841 -8.13 87.74 0.15
N ASP A 842 -8.81 88.46 1.05
CA ASP A 842 -9.77 89.52 0.72
C ASP A 842 -10.83 89.15 -0.35
N GLY A 843 -11.14 87.86 -0.46
CA GLY A 843 -12.15 87.33 -1.37
C GLY A 843 -11.64 86.76 -2.68
N GLU A 844 -10.34 86.79 -2.94
CA GLU A 844 -9.68 86.14 -4.08
C GLU A 844 -8.91 84.88 -3.64
N VAL A 845 -8.73 83.91 -4.55
CA VAL A 845 -7.96 82.69 -4.26
C VAL A 845 -6.50 82.91 -4.65
N GLU A 846 -5.60 82.75 -3.68
CA GLU A 846 -4.15 82.90 -3.87
C GLU A 846 -3.41 81.65 -3.39
N LEU A 847 -2.31 81.31 -4.06
CA LEU A 847 -1.35 80.32 -3.57
C LEU A 847 -0.40 81.03 -2.59
N VAL A 848 -0.37 80.59 -1.35
CA VAL A 848 0.40 81.20 -0.25
C VAL A 848 1.30 80.17 0.42
N ASP A 849 2.31 80.65 1.14
CA ASP A 849 3.07 79.83 2.08
C ASP A 849 2.14 79.36 3.20
N ALA A 850 2.21 78.07 3.55
CA ALA A 850 1.33 77.50 4.56
C ALA A 850 1.49 78.21 5.91
N GLY A 851 2.70 78.63 6.29
CA GLY A 851 2.97 79.31 7.55
C GLY A 851 2.34 80.70 7.68
N ASP A 852 1.90 81.30 6.57
CA ASP A 852 1.22 82.60 6.55
C ASP A 852 -0.32 82.47 6.59
N ALA A 853 -0.87 81.26 6.58
CA ALA A 853 -2.32 81.03 6.52
C ALA A 853 -2.94 80.68 7.88
N LEU A 854 -4.20 81.10 8.07
CA LEU A 854 -4.99 80.75 9.25
C LEU A 854 -6.25 79.98 8.85
N VAL A 855 -6.67 79.03 9.67
CA VAL A 855 -7.97 78.37 9.51
C VAL A 855 -9.06 79.21 10.17
N LEU A 856 -10.07 79.61 9.41
CA LEU A 856 -11.17 80.43 9.92
C LEU A 856 -12.15 79.58 10.74
N ASP A 857 -12.12 79.72 12.06
CA ASP A 857 -13.00 79.04 13.01
C ASP A 857 -14.25 79.85 13.40
N GLY A 858 -14.29 81.16 13.12
CA GLY A 858 -15.41 82.04 13.49
C GLY A 858 -15.64 83.19 12.51
N PRO A 859 -16.86 83.41 11.99
CA PRO A 859 -17.14 84.50 11.06
C PRO A 859 -17.20 85.88 11.74
N ASP A 860 -17.24 85.96 13.07
CA ASP A 860 -17.09 87.21 13.82
C ASP A 860 -15.67 87.78 13.77
N LEU A 861 -14.68 86.95 13.42
CA LEU A 861 -13.28 87.36 13.25
C LEU A 861 -13.01 88.06 11.91
N LEU A 862 -13.84 87.82 10.89
CA LEU A 862 -13.63 88.32 9.53
C LEU A 862 -13.30 89.83 9.43
N PRO A 863 -13.95 90.75 10.18
CA PRO A 863 -13.59 92.16 10.16
C PRO A 863 -12.14 92.44 10.58
N LEU A 864 -11.58 91.62 11.49
CA LEU A 864 -10.24 91.78 12.07
C LEU A 864 -9.14 91.16 11.19
N LEU A 865 -9.50 90.33 10.20
CA LEU A 865 -8.58 89.51 9.41
C LEU A 865 -8.36 90.06 7.98
N GLN A 866 -8.48 91.37 7.77
CA GLN A 866 -8.23 91.96 6.44
C GLN A 866 -6.80 91.71 5.96
N GLY A 867 -6.65 91.25 4.72
CA GLY A 867 -5.36 90.89 4.11
C GLY A 867 -4.74 89.58 4.60
N GLN A 868 -5.38 88.87 5.53
CA GLN A 868 -4.91 87.56 6.01
C GLN A 868 -5.32 86.44 5.04
N PRO A 869 -4.41 85.51 4.68
CA PRO A 869 -4.78 84.29 3.97
C PRO A 869 -5.61 83.37 4.86
N LEU A 870 -6.84 83.08 4.44
CA LEU A 870 -7.78 82.26 5.20
C LEU A 870 -8.10 80.95 4.50
N ILE A 871 -7.97 79.86 5.25
CA ILE A 871 -8.53 78.55 4.90
C ILE A 871 -9.93 78.47 5.47
N ILE A 872 -10.91 78.29 4.58
CA ILE A 872 -12.34 78.37 4.90
C ILE A 872 -13.01 77.06 4.53
N ALA A 873 -13.54 76.37 5.54
CA ALA A 873 -14.36 75.16 5.40
C ALA A 873 -15.76 75.39 5.97
N ALA A 874 -16.66 74.40 5.80
CA ALA A 874 -17.96 74.41 6.42
C ALA A 874 -17.88 74.39 7.95
N GLN A 875 -18.93 74.89 8.63
CA GLN A 875 -18.97 75.04 10.09
C GLN A 875 -18.67 73.71 10.81
N GLY A 876 -17.78 73.77 11.80
CA GLY A 876 -17.39 72.65 12.65
C GLY A 876 -16.30 71.74 12.07
N ARG A 877 -15.65 72.12 10.96
CA ARG A 877 -14.51 71.41 10.34
C ARG A 877 -13.16 72.07 10.60
N ASP A 878 -13.18 73.28 11.14
CA ASP A 878 -12.03 74.15 11.41
C ASP A 878 -10.94 73.46 12.24
N ALA A 879 -11.27 72.97 13.43
CA ALA A 879 -10.29 72.28 14.29
C ALA A 879 -9.65 71.05 13.63
N ARG A 880 -10.44 70.26 12.89
CA ARG A 880 -9.92 69.08 12.17
C ARG A 880 -8.99 69.50 11.03
N LEU A 881 -9.36 70.55 10.29
CA LEU A 881 -8.56 71.04 9.18
C LEU A 881 -7.26 71.70 9.65
N ALA A 882 -7.29 72.42 10.77
CA ALA A 882 -6.10 72.97 11.42
C ALA A 882 -5.13 71.88 11.88
N GLU A 883 -5.65 70.81 12.49
CA GLU A 883 -4.83 69.64 12.86
C GLU A 883 -4.21 68.97 11.62
N LEU A 884 -5.00 68.76 10.57
CA LEU A 884 -4.56 68.11 9.32
C LEU A 884 -3.47 68.90 8.59
N LEU A 885 -3.62 70.22 8.50
CA LEU A 885 -2.69 71.08 7.78
C LEU A 885 -1.55 71.63 8.64
N ASP A 886 -1.53 71.33 9.94
CA ASP A 886 -0.63 71.93 10.94
C ASP A 886 -0.68 73.48 10.95
N LEU A 887 -1.89 74.04 10.94
CA LEU A 887 -2.14 75.48 10.89
C LEU A 887 -2.85 76.00 12.15
N PRO A 888 -2.58 77.25 12.59
CA PRO A 888 -3.32 77.83 13.71
C PRO A 888 -4.77 78.19 13.32
N LEU A 889 -5.66 78.10 14.31
CA LEU A 889 -7.01 78.68 14.20
C LEU A 889 -6.90 80.20 14.29
N ALA A 890 -7.67 80.91 13.46
CA ALA A 890 -7.68 82.36 13.47
C ALA A 890 -8.07 82.94 14.85
N GLY A 891 -9.01 82.29 15.53
CA GLY A 891 -9.43 82.70 16.87
C GLY A 891 -8.43 82.46 17.99
N ASP A 892 -7.37 81.68 17.77
CA ASP A 892 -6.27 81.51 18.73
C ASP A 892 -5.21 82.62 18.57
N GLU A 893 -5.06 83.16 17.36
CA GLU A 893 -4.15 84.26 17.03
C GLU A 893 -4.74 85.65 17.32
N ILE A 894 -6.08 85.76 17.36
CA ILE A 894 -6.79 87.02 17.61
C ILE A 894 -7.23 87.10 19.09
N PRO A 895 -6.75 88.09 19.88
CA PRO A 895 -7.10 88.25 21.30
C PRO A 895 -8.60 88.43 21.56
N GLY A 896 -9.27 89.24 20.73
CA GLY A 896 -10.72 89.40 20.79
C GLY A 896 -11.23 90.21 21.99
N GLU A 897 -10.47 91.21 22.44
CA GLU A 897 -10.83 92.02 23.61
C GLU A 897 -11.97 93.00 23.29
N VAL A 898 -13.12 92.83 23.97
CA VAL A 898 -14.26 93.75 23.85
C VAL A 898 -14.01 95.01 24.69
N GLU A 899 -13.83 96.15 24.02
CA GLU A 899 -13.53 97.45 24.67
C GLU A 899 -14.79 98.29 24.95
N SER A 900 -15.90 98.00 24.27
CA SER A 900 -17.17 98.73 24.39
C SER A 900 -18.11 98.14 25.45
N HIS A 901 -18.96 98.97 26.05
CA HIS A 901 -19.91 98.53 27.08
C HIS A 901 -21.32 98.31 26.52
N GLY A 902 -21.83 97.08 26.61
CA GLY A 902 -23.17 96.71 26.14
C GLY A 902 -24.26 96.81 27.21
N GLU A 903 -25.50 97.07 26.80
CA GLU A 903 -26.69 97.01 27.66
C GLU A 903 -27.40 95.66 27.47
N LYS A 904 -27.71 94.96 28.57
CA LYS A 904 -28.41 93.68 28.51
C LYS A 904 -29.86 93.88 28.06
N ARG A 905 -30.24 93.29 26.92
CA ARG A 905 -31.59 93.32 26.35
C ARG A 905 -32.13 91.91 26.10
N PRO A 906 -33.44 91.68 26.28
CA PRO A 906 -34.04 90.41 25.92
C PRO A 906 -33.98 90.19 24.40
N VAL A 907 -33.73 88.95 23.98
CA VAL A 907 -33.88 88.59 22.56
C VAL A 907 -35.37 88.66 22.19
N PRO A 908 -35.77 89.31 21.09
CA PRO A 908 -37.18 89.42 20.71
C PRO A 908 -37.85 88.05 20.54
N ASP A 909 -39.05 87.87 21.10
CA ASP A 909 -39.79 86.60 21.07
C ASP A 909 -40.05 86.07 19.65
N ALA A 910 -40.14 86.97 18.65
CA ALA A 910 -40.33 86.59 17.26
C ALA A 910 -39.18 85.71 16.71
N VAL A 911 -37.96 85.87 17.22
CA VAL A 911 -36.82 85.03 16.84
C VAL A 911 -37.04 83.58 17.25
N ARG A 912 -37.77 83.32 18.35
CA ARG A 912 -38.06 81.95 18.82
C ARG A 912 -38.90 81.12 17.85
N ALA A 913 -39.53 81.76 16.87
CA ALA A 913 -40.27 81.06 15.82
C ALA A 913 -39.35 80.40 14.78
N VAL A 914 -38.14 80.96 14.59
CA VAL A 914 -37.10 80.41 13.70
C VAL A 914 -36.05 79.64 14.52
N LEU A 915 -35.71 80.16 15.69
CA LEU A 915 -34.68 79.63 16.59
C LEU A 915 -35.26 79.37 17.98
N PRO A 916 -35.92 78.22 18.21
CA PRO A 916 -36.60 77.91 19.48
C PRO A 916 -35.69 78.01 20.71
N ASP A 917 -34.43 77.64 20.54
CA ASP A 917 -33.39 77.63 21.58
C ASP A 917 -32.66 78.97 21.72
N ALA A 918 -33.20 80.07 21.15
CA ALA A 918 -32.60 81.39 21.24
C ALA A 918 -32.34 81.80 22.72
N PRO A 919 -31.11 82.26 23.05
CA PRO A 919 -30.75 82.75 24.36
C PRO A 919 -31.69 83.82 24.92
N ALA A 920 -31.80 83.92 26.24
CA ALA A 920 -32.77 84.81 26.89
C ALA A 920 -32.43 86.30 26.72
N GLY A 921 -31.17 86.66 26.47
CA GLY A 921 -30.74 88.04 26.27
C GLY A 921 -29.42 88.15 25.53
N CYS A 922 -29.15 89.35 25.06
CA CYS A 922 -27.92 89.76 24.38
C CYS A 922 -27.42 91.09 24.98
N LEU A 923 -26.16 91.41 24.76
CA LEU A 923 -25.56 92.71 25.04
C LEU A 923 -25.67 93.57 23.78
N ALA A 924 -26.57 94.56 23.81
CA ALA A 924 -26.76 95.51 22.73
C ALA A 924 -25.79 96.70 22.90
N HIS A 925 -25.05 97.02 21.84
CA HIS A 925 -24.09 98.13 21.80
C HIS A 925 -24.59 99.19 20.82
N GLU A 926 -24.34 100.47 21.10
CA GLU A 926 -24.51 101.51 20.04
C GLU A 926 -23.37 101.42 19.01
N ARG A 927 -22.18 101.02 19.48
CA ARG A 927 -20.98 100.75 18.70
C ARG A 927 -20.20 99.68 19.44
N LEU A 928 -20.01 98.52 18.80
CA LEU A 928 -19.26 97.41 19.37
C LEU A 928 -17.82 97.49 18.85
N THR A 929 -16.86 97.58 19.77
CA THR A 929 -15.42 97.69 19.44
C THR A 929 -14.67 96.50 20.03
N VAL A 930 -13.98 95.76 19.17
CA VAL A 930 -13.16 94.58 19.51
C VAL A 930 -11.76 94.79 18.94
N ASP A 931 -10.72 94.67 19.77
CA ASP A 931 -9.32 94.92 19.40
C ASP A 931 -9.12 96.25 18.63
N GLY A 932 -9.82 97.30 19.06
CA GLY A 932 -9.76 98.63 18.46
C GLY A 932 -10.51 98.80 17.13
N GLN A 933 -11.19 97.78 16.61
CA GLN A 933 -12.00 97.83 15.39
C GLN A 933 -13.51 97.75 15.67
N ASP A 934 -14.31 98.40 14.82
CA ASP A 934 -15.77 98.32 14.93
C ASP A 934 -16.28 97.05 14.26
N VAL A 935 -16.92 96.18 15.05
CA VAL A 935 -17.49 94.92 14.55
C VAL A 935 -19.01 94.90 14.76
N PRO A 936 -19.77 94.29 13.83
CA PRO A 936 -21.22 94.25 13.94
C PRO A 936 -21.70 93.35 15.09
N TRP A 937 -20.94 92.30 15.41
CA TRP A 937 -21.26 91.32 16.44
C TRP A 937 -20.01 90.60 16.96
N TRP A 938 -20.12 89.98 18.15
CA TRP A 938 -19.05 89.20 18.77
C TRP A 938 -19.64 88.12 19.69
N THR A 939 -19.05 86.93 19.71
CA THR A 939 -19.53 85.82 20.57
C THR A 939 -18.46 85.04 21.32
N ARG A 940 -17.17 85.28 21.05
CA ARG A 940 -16.08 84.42 21.56
C ARG A 940 -15.77 84.55 23.05
N ASP A 941 -16.17 85.65 23.70
CA ASP A 941 -16.03 85.83 25.15
C ASP A 941 -17.12 85.11 25.97
N GLY A 942 -18.00 84.35 25.29
CA GLY A 942 -19.09 83.58 25.89
C GLY A 942 -20.39 84.37 26.06
N GLU A 943 -20.39 85.66 25.72
CA GLU A 943 -21.57 86.53 25.73
C GLU A 943 -21.99 86.86 24.29
N ILE A 944 -23.23 87.30 24.08
CA ILE A 944 -23.75 87.61 22.74
C ILE A 944 -23.77 89.13 22.56
N HIS A 945 -22.82 89.66 21.79
CA HIS A 945 -22.67 91.08 21.52
C HIS A 945 -23.21 91.42 20.13
N ALA A 946 -23.99 92.49 20.02
CA ALA A 946 -24.46 93.00 18.75
C ALA A 946 -24.62 94.52 18.76
N SER A 947 -24.25 95.19 17.67
CA SER A 947 -24.45 96.64 17.51
C SER A 947 -25.69 97.01 16.67
N ASP A 948 -26.16 96.09 15.84
CA ASP A 948 -27.34 96.28 14.99
C ASP A 948 -28.10 94.96 14.75
N VAL A 949 -29.16 95.02 13.93
CA VAL A 949 -29.98 93.86 13.58
C VAL A 949 -29.18 92.83 12.76
N TYR A 950 -28.28 93.31 11.89
CA TYR A 950 -27.41 92.46 11.07
C TYR A 950 -26.49 91.61 11.95
N GLY A 951 -25.87 92.24 12.95
CA GLY A 951 -24.99 91.61 13.91
C GLY A 951 -25.74 90.68 14.85
N LEU A 952 -26.89 91.11 15.39
CA LEU A 952 -27.69 90.28 16.31
C LEU A 952 -28.14 88.98 15.64
N ALA A 953 -28.56 89.04 14.37
CA ALA A 953 -28.95 87.85 13.63
C ALA A 953 -27.81 86.83 13.48
N ARG A 954 -26.61 87.31 13.14
CA ARG A 954 -25.41 86.47 12.97
C ARG A 954 -24.89 85.92 14.29
N ALA A 955 -24.90 86.73 15.34
CA ALA A 955 -24.51 86.29 16.69
C ALA A 955 -25.42 85.17 17.20
N LEU A 956 -26.73 85.31 17.01
CA LEU A 956 -27.69 84.27 17.40
C LEU A 956 -27.53 83.01 16.53
N ALA A 957 -27.46 83.17 15.21
CA ALA A 957 -27.28 82.05 14.29
C ALA A 957 -26.01 81.26 14.59
N TRP A 958 -24.88 81.95 14.79
CA TRP A 958 -23.59 81.35 15.08
C TRP A 958 -23.56 80.64 16.44
N SER A 959 -23.94 81.34 17.53
CA SER A 959 -23.91 80.79 18.90
C SER A 959 -24.83 79.60 19.14
N THR A 960 -25.81 79.38 18.25
CA THR A 960 -26.75 78.25 18.32
C THR A 960 -26.49 77.16 17.30
N GLY A 961 -25.46 77.31 16.45
CA GLY A 961 -25.13 76.34 15.41
C GLY A 961 -26.06 76.37 14.19
N ASN A 962 -26.89 77.40 14.03
CA ASN A 962 -27.87 77.53 12.94
C ASN A 962 -27.44 78.63 11.94
N TRP A 963 -26.20 78.56 11.45
CA TRP A 963 -25.63 79.61 10.59
C TRP A 963 -26.39 79.82 9.26
N ALA A 964 -27.03 78.77 8.75
CA ALA A 964 -27.89 78.85 7.56
C ALA A 964 -29.02 79.86 7.74
N ASP A 965 -29.62 79.91 8.95
CA ASP A 965 -30.78 80.74 9.26
C ASP A 965 -30.45 82.21 9.50
N ARG A 966 -29.18 82.63 9.45
CA ARG A 966 -28.76 84.01 9.77
C ARG A 966 -29.53 85.08 8.98
N LEU A 967 -29.86 84.82 7.72
CA LEU A 967 -30.59 85.74 6.86
C LEU A 967 -32.09 85.75 7.19
N LEU A 968 -32.65 84.59 7.50
CA LEU A 968 -34.03 84.44 7.94
C LEU A 968 -34.25 85.12 9.31
N ILE A 969 -33.34 84.92 10.26
CA ILE A 969 -33.32 85.59 11.56
C ILE A 969 -33.20 87.10 11.38
N GLU A 970 -32.34 87.58 10.48
CA GLU A 970 -32.21 89.01 10.17
C GLU A 970 -33.52 89.59 9.62
N ALA A 971 -34.19 88.86 8.71
CA ALA A 971 -35.49 89.27 8.16
C ALA A 971 -36.57 89.34 9.25
N VAL A 972 -36.64 88.34 10.14
CA VAL A 972 -37.57 88.32 11.28
C VAL A 972 -37.30 89.45 12.26
N LEU A 973 -36.04 89.77 12.54
CA LEU A 973 -35.66 90.88 13.43
C LEU A 973 -36.00 92.25 12.82
N ARG A 974 -35.98 92.39 11.49
CA ARG A 974 -36.35 93.62 10.78
C ARG A 974 -37.86 93.82 10.71
N ASP A 975 -38.63 92.76 10.48
CA ASP A 975 -40.10 92.81 10.44
C ASP A 975 -40.73 91.59 11.13
N PRO A 976 -40.95 91.65 12.47
CA PRO A 976 -41.55 90.56 13.22
C PRO A 976 -42.94 90.11 12.76
N ALA A 977 -43.69 90.96 12.04
CA ALA A 977 -45.02 90.59 11.54
C ALA A 977 -44.97 89.63 10.35
N SER A 978 -43.83 89.53 9.67
CA SER A 978 -43.62 88.69 8.48
C SER A 978 -43.36 87.21 8.79
N VAL A 979 -43.16 86.84 10.07
CA VAL A 979 -42.82 85.48 10.52
C VAL A 979 -43.67 84.38 9.87
N PRO A 980 -45.02 84.46 9.79
CA PRO A 980 -45.81 83.39 9.17
C PRO A 980 -45.53 83.20 7.68
N THR A 981 -45.13 84.25 6.97
CA THR A 981 -44.79 84.18 5.54
C THR A 981 -43.39 83.63 5.36
N LEU A 982 -42.43 84.13 6.14
CA LEU A 982 -41.04 83.68 6.07
C LEU A 982 -40.88 82.19 6.44
N LEU A 983 -41.61 81.70 7.44
CA LEU A 983 -41.62 80.27 7.77
C LEU A 983 -42.23 79.42 6.65
N ALA A 984 -43.29 79.90 6.00
CA ALA A 984 -43.90 79.19 4.87
C ALA A 984 -42.99 79.19 3.63
N GLU A 985 -42.16 80.22 3.45
CA GLU A 985 -41.12 80.24 2.42
C GLU A 985 -39.98 79.27 2.76
N ALA A 986 -39.54 79.23 4.03
CA ALA A 986 -38.54 78.29 4.50
C ALA A 986 -38.99 76.82 4.37
N ASP A 987 -40.29 76.53 4.58
CA ASP A 987 -40.87 75.19 4.36
C ASP A 987 -40.78 74.71 2.89
N LEU A 988 -40.44 75.61 1.94
CA LEU A 988 -40.25 75.29 0.52
C LEU A 988 -38.77 75.07 0.15
N GLU A 989 -37.83 75.35 1.05
CA GLU A 989 -36.42 75.10 0.80
C GLU A 989 -36.15 73.58 0.81
N PRO A 990 -35.51 73.03 -0.25
CA PRO A 990 -35.37 71.60 -0.47
C PRO A 990 -34.26 70.92 0.36
#